data_AF-A0A2P5F9D1-F1
#
_entry.id   AF-A0A2P5F9D1-F1
#
_cell.length_a   1.000
_cell.length_b   1.000
_cell.length_c   1.000
_cell.angle_alpha   90.00
_cell.angle_beta   90.00
_cell.angle_gamma   90.00
#
_symmetry.space_group_name_H-M   'P 1'
#
loop_
_entity.id
_entity.type
_entity.pdbx_description
1 polymer ?
#
loop_
_entity_poly.entity_id
_entity_poly.type
_entity_poly.pdbx_seq_one_letter_code
_entity_poly.pdbx_strand_id
1 'polypeptide(L)'
;MESSELRAMKKPKTEENLTNPFDLLSEELVFLVLDFLRENPFDRKSFSLVCKYFYSVEAKHRKTLKPLRPKQLASVLTRYPNVTRLDLTLCPILADASLAEISNACGSNLTSIDLSRSRFFSGAGLLNLALNCQNLVEIDLSNATELRDSGAAAVAEAKNLERLWLARCKMITDLGVGCIAVGCRKLRLISLKWCLGVGDFGVGLIAVKCKEIRSLDLSFLPITDECLPSILKLQYLEDLVLEGCFGIDDSSLEVLKCSCMSLKQKLDMSSCQNITHVGLSSLTHGAGENLQELTLSYVSPVTLALADSLGKLPMLQSIKLDGCPVTCAGLKAIGNWCVSLRELSLSKCSGVIDDGLSSLVTKHRDLRKLDITCCHRITYVSIAQITNSCTALTSLKMESCTLVPREAFVLIGQQCHFLEELDLTDNEIDDEGFPLTLILGGVKDYYVKQKTHPLFLYAGLESISRCSKLSSLKLGICLNITDKGVAQVGFSCSKLNELDLYRCTNITDSGISAIAHGCPDLEMINIAYCKDVTDNSLLSLSKCSRLNTFESRGCPLITSLGLAAIAVQCKQLAKLDIKKCSNIDDTGMIPLAYFSQNLRQINLSYTAVTDAGLLKLASIGCLQSLTILHLDGLTPSGLATALLACEGLTKVKLQASFKSLIPQPLLKHLEGRGCVFQWRDKVLQAELDPRCWKLKLEDIM
;
A
#
# COMPACT_ATOMS: atom_id res chain seq x y z
N MET A 1 -57.22 -68.04 -26.64
CA MET A 1 -56.48 -68.85 -25.65
C MET A 1 -55.52 -67.88 -24.97
N GLU A 2 -55.94 -67.30 -23.84
CA GLU A 2 -55.59 -67.82 -22.50
C GLU A 2 -54.06 -67.85 -22.33
N SER A 3 -53.45 -66.85 -21.70
CA SER A 3 -53.36 -66.58 -20.25
C SER A 3 -51.97 -66.98 -19.73
N SER A 4 -51.21 -66.01 -19.21
CA SER A 4 -50.50 -66.16 -17.93
C SER A 4 -49.82 -64.85 -17.54
N GLU A 5 -50.32 -64.29 -16.45
CA GLU A 5 -49.84 -63.13 -15.70
C GLU A 5 -48.50 -63.37 -15.03
N LEU A 6 -47.70 -62.31 -14.83
CA LEU A 6 -47.05 -62.10 -13.54
C LEU A 6 -46.95 -60.59 -13.26
N ARG A 7 -47.72 -60.15 -12.25
CA ARG A 7 -47.76 -58.80 -11.70
C ARG A 7 -46.41 -58.42 -11.06
N ALA A 8 -45.84 -57.30 -11.49
CA ALA A 8 -44.92 -56.51 -10.68
C ALA A 8 -45.66 -55.29 -10.13
N MET A 9 -45.66 -55.15 -8.80
CA MET A 9 -46.32 -54.10 -8.03
C MET A 9 -45.95 -52.68 -8.51
N LYS A 10 -46.96 -51.87 -8.84
CA LYS A 10 -46.83 -50.41 -8.94
C LYS A 10 -46.58 -49.85 -7.53
N LYS A 11 -45.36 -49.34 -7.28
CA LYS A 11 -45.13 -48.39 -6.17
C LYS A 11 -45.89 -47.08 -6.46
N PRO A 12 -46.53 -46.45 -5.46
CA PRO A 12 -47.17 -45.16 -5.64
C PRO A 12 -46.09 -44.09 -5.85
N LYS A 13 -46.26 -43.22 -6.84
CA LYS A 13 -45.48 -41.99 -6.97
C LYS A 13 -45.90 -41.07 -5.83
N THR A 14 -45.12 -41.02 -4.76
CA THR A 14 -45.13 -39.90 -3.83
C THR A 14 -44.50 -38.71 -4.55
N GLU A 15 -45.31 -37.67 -4.78
CA GLU A 15 -44.83 -36.32 -5.05
C GLU A 15 -44.07 -35.84 -3.79
N GLU A 16 -42.78 -36.15 -3.70
CA GLU A 16 -41.88 -35.40 -2.83
C GLU A 16 -41.73 -34.02 -3.45
N ASN A 17 -42.53 -33.06 -2.98
CA ASN A 17 -42.19 -31.65 -3.03
C ASN A 17 -40.80 -31.52 -2.39
N LEU A 18 -39.76 -31.50 -3.23
CA LEU A 18 -38.40 -31.13 -2.83
C LEU A 18 -38.41 -29.65 -2.44
N THR A 19 -38.89 -29.35 -1.23
CA THR A 19 -38.68 -28.07 -0.57
C THR A 19 -37.17 -27.85 -0.52
N ASN A 20 -36.69 -26.74 -1.07
CA ASN A 20 -35.27 -26.43 -1.05
C ASN A 20 -34.85 -26.39 0.43
N PRO A 21 -33.83 -27.16 0.86
CA PRO A 21 -33.49 -27.29 2.28
C PRO A 21 -33.14 -25.95 2.95
N PHE A 22 -32.82 -24.93 2.15
CA PHE A 22 -32.54 -23.58 2.60
C PHE A 22 -33.78 -22.72 2.83
N ASP A 23 -34.97 -23.15 2.40
CA ASP A 23 -36.23 -22.42 2.61
C ASP A 23 -36.63 -22.35 4.10
N LEU A 24 -35.99 -23.17 4.95
CA LEU A 24 -36.15 -23.17 6.41
C LEU A 24 -35.29 -22.11 7.12
N LEU A 25 -34.30 -21.51 6.44
CA LEU A 25 -33.46 -20.46 7.02
C LEU A 25 -34.17 -19.11 6.88
N SER A 26 -34.36 -18.41 8.00
CA SER A 26 -34.87 -17.03 7.97
C SER A 26 -33.83 -16.06 7.39
N GLU A 27 -34.29 -14.93 6.85
CA GLU A 27 -33.39 -13.92 6.26
C GLU A 27 -32.39 -13.38 7.31
N GLU A 28 -32.80 -13.28 8.58
CA GLU A 28 -31.94 -12.85 9.69
C GLU A 28 -30.80 -13.83 9.96
N LEU A 29 -31.07 -15.14 9.95
CA LEU A 29 -30.04 -16.16 10.12
C LEU A 29 -29.03 -16.11 8.97
N VAL A 30 -29.51 -15.93 7.74
CA VAL A 30 -28.63 -15.81 6.57
C VAL A 30 -27.80 -14.52 6.63
N PHE A 31 -28.36 -13.41 7.11
CA PHE A 31 -27.62 -12.18 7.32
C PHE A 31 -26.50 -12.35 8.36
N LEU A 32 -26.76 -13.07 9.46
CA LEU A 32 -25.72 -13.42 10.44
C LEU A 32 -24.60 -14.23 9.78
N VAL A 33 -24.93 -15.22 8.94
CA VAL A 33 -23.93 -15.98 8.18
C VAL A 33 -23.12 -15.06 7.25
N LEU A 34 -23.77 -14.17 6.50
CA LEU A 34 -23.12 -13.23 5.59
C LEU A 34 -22.24 -12.18 6.32
N ASP A 35 -22.54 -11.90 7.59
CA ASP A 35 -21.70 -11.06 8.45
C ASP A 35 -20.38 -11.73 8.82
N PHE A 36 -20.34 -13.07 8.90
CA PHE A 36 -19.09 -13.82 9.06
C PHE A 36 -18.30 -13.97 7.75
N LEU A 37 -18.96 -13.86 6.58
CA LEU A 37 -18.30 -13.91 5.26
C LEU A 37 -17.74 -12.54 4.80
N ARG A 38 -17.33 -11.66 5.73
CA ARG A 38 -16.86 -10.30 5.40
C ARG A 38 -15.43 -10.26 4.88
N GLU A 39 -14.58 -11.19 5.29
CA GLU A 39 -13.13 -11.13 5.05
C GLU A 39 -12.75 -11.42 3.60
N ASN A 40 -13.40 -12.41 2.97
CA ASN A 40 -13.13 -12.79 1.60
C ASN A 40 -14.32 -12.45 0.67
N PRO A 41 -14.17 -11.49 -0.26
CA PRO A 41 -15.25 -11.10 -1.17
C PRO A 41 -15.69 -12.24 -2.13
N PHE A 42 -14.86 -13.27 -2.34
CA PHE A 42 -15.21 -14.43 -3.15
C PHE A 42 -16.16 -15.39 -2.43
N ASP A 43 -16.16 -15.42 -1.11
CA ASP A 43 -17.05 -16.30 -0.34
C ASP A 43 -18.50 -15.85 -0.50
N ARG A 44 -18.76 -14.55 -0.44
CA ARG A 44 -20.08 -13.96 -0.74
C ARG A 44 -20.53 -14.25 -2.16
N LYS A 45 -19.61 -14.20 -3.12
CA LYS A 45 -19.91 -14.52 -4.51
C LYS A 45 -20.29 -15.99 -4.65
N SER A 46 -19.50 -16.89 -4.07
CA SER A 46 -19.77 -18.33 -4.06
C SER A 46 -21.09 -18.64 -3.38
N PHE A 47 -21.37 -18.02 -2.23
CA PHE A 47 -22.63 -18.08 -1.52
C PHE A 47 -23.81 -17.65 -2.41
N SER A 48 -23.69 -16.51 -3.10
CA SER A 48 -24.74 -16.01 -4.00
C SER A 48 -25.03 -16.93 -5.20
N LEU A 49 -24.10 -17.83 -5.55
CA LEU A 49 -24.23 -18.74 -6.69
C LEU A 49 -24.86 -20.09 -6.32
N VAL A 50 -25.11 -20.36 -5.03
CA VAL A 50 -25.67 -21.63 -4.57
C VAL A 50 -27.12 -21.81 -5.02
N CYS A 51 -27.97 -20.80 -4.81
CA CYS A 51 -29.39 -20.84 -5.17
C CYS A 51 -29.98 -19.44 -5.35
N LYS A 52 -31.20 -19.36 -5.93
CA LYS A 52 -31.90 -18.08 -6.17
C LYS A 52 -32.22 -17.32 -4.88
N TYR A 53 -32.53 -18.03 -3.79
CA TYR A 53 -32.79 -17.41 -2.49
C TYR A 53 -31.54 -16.72 -1.95
N PHE A 54 -30.40 -17.41 -1.89
CA PHE A 54 -29.13 -16.84 -1.46
C PHE A 54 -28.64 -15.72 -2.38
N TYR A 55 -28.85 -15.84 -3.69
CA TYR A 55 -28.59 -14.75 -4.64
C TYR A 55 -29.34 -13.46 -4.26
N SER A 56 -30.63 -13.58 -3.91
CA SER A 56 -31.47 -12.44 -3.52
C SER A 56 -31.09 -11.88 -2.15
N VAL A 57 -30.92 -12.74 -1.15
CA VAL A 57 -30.62 -12.33 0.23
C VAL A 57 -29.23 -11.69 0.32
N GLU A 58 -28.23 -12.25 -0.36
CA GLU A 58 -26.90 -11.64 -0.47
C GLU A 58 -26.97 -10.24 -1.09
N ALA A 59 -27.78 -10.08 -2.12
CA ALA A 59 -27.95 -8.80 -2.78
C ALA A 59 -28.59 -7.72 -1.88
N LYS A 60 -29.52 -8.12 -1.00
CA LYS A 60 -30.11 -7.24 0.03
C LYS A 60 -29.14 -6.94 1.19
N HIS A 61 -28.28 -7.89 1.53
CA HIS A 61 -27.30 -7.75 2.62
C HIS A 61 -26.17 -6.79 2.25
N ARG A 62 -25.68 -6.87 1.01
CA ARG A 62 -24.47 -6.17 0.58
C ARG A 62 -24.61 -4.65 0.69
N LYS A 63 -23.74 -4.05 1.52
CA LYS A 63 -23.69 -2.59 1.78
C LYS A 63 -22.58 -1.85 1.03
N THR A 64 -21.50 -2.55 0.69
CA THR A 64 -20.33 -1.96 0.02
C THR A 64 -20.17 -2.55 -1.37
N LEU A 65 -19.98 -1.69 -2.36
CA LEU A 65 -19.68 -2.08 -3.74
C LEU A 65 -18.41 -1.41 -4.24
N LYS A 66 -17.67 -2.15 -5.05
CA LYS A 66 -16.53 -1.65 -5.82
C LYS A 66 -16.67 -2.03 -7.30
N PRO A 67 -17.57 -1.37 -8.06
CA PRO A 67 -17.85 -1.73 -9.45
C PRO A 67 -16.60 -1.60 -10.31
N LEU A 68 -16.38 -2.55 -11.22
CA LEU A 68 -15.21 -2.56 -12.10
C LEU A 68 -15.39 -1.73 -13.37
N ARG A 69 -16.64 -1.46 -13.78
CA ARG A 69 -16.97 -0.88 -15.08
C ARG A 69 -18.11 0.13 -14.95
N PRO A 70 -17.95 1.37 -15.43
CA PRO A 70 -19.02 2.38 -15.41
C PRO A 70 -20.30 1.91 -16.12
N LYS A 71 -20.18 1.24 -17.28
CA LYS A 71 -21.33 0.79 -18.10
C LYS A 71 -22.25 -0.22 -17.40
N GLN A 72 -21.77 -0.91 -16.36
CA GLN A 72 -22.56 -1.88 -15.61
C GLN A 72 -23.18 -1.29 -14.35
N LEU A 73 -22.89 -0.02 -14.04
CA LEU A 73 -23.25 0.62 -12.78
C LEU A 73 -24.76 0.57 -12.53
N ALA A 74 -25.58 0.96 -13.50
CA ALA A 74 -27.03 0.86 -13.40
C ALA A 74 -27.50 -0.56 -13.02
N SER A 75 -27.07 -1.59 -13.78
CA SER A 75 -27.46 -2.98 -13.52
C SER A 75 -27.00 -3.49 -12.14
N VAL A 76 -25.82 -3.05 -11.70
CA VAL A 76 -25.25 -3.42 -10.41
C VAL A 76 -26.03 -2.75 -9.29
N LEU A 77 -26.32 -1.44 -9.40
CA LEU A 77 -27.07 -0.72 -8.38
C LEU A 77 -28.52 -1.21 -8.29
N THR A 78 -29.15 -1.62 -9.40
CA THR A 78 -30.46 -2.28 -9.37
C THR A 78 -30.41 -3.62 -8.62
N ARG A 79 -29.33 -4.38 -8.77
CA ARG A 79 -29.17 -5.67 -8.07
C ARG A 79 -29.01 -5.46 -6.56
N TYR A 80 -28.27 -4.44 -6.13
CA TYR A 80 -27.92 -4.22 -4.73
C TYR A 80 -28.62 -2.97 -4.17
N PRO A 81 -29.89 -3.06 -3.72
CA PRO A 81 -30.72 -1.90 -3.38
C PRO A 81 -30.30 -1.20 -2.07
N ASN A 82 -29.58 -1.90 -1.18
CA ASN A 82 -29.24 -1.41 0.16
C ASN A 82 -27.79 -0.93 0.27
N VAL A 83 -27.18 -0.51 -0.84
CA VAL A 83 -25.80 -0.03 -0.88
C VAL A 83 -25.69 1.29 -0.13
N THR A 84 -24.72 1.36 0.78
CA THR A 84 -24.39 2.56 1.55
C THR A 84 -23.01 3.09 1.22
N ARG A 85 -22.09 2.25 0.72
CA ARG A 85 -20.73 2.65 0.32
C ARG A 85 -20.43 2.24 -1.10
N LEU A 86 -19.98 3.19 -1.91
CA LEU A 86 -19.64 2.98 -3.31
C LEU A 86 -18.20 3.42 -3.59
N ASP A 87 -17.32 2.44 -3.77
CA ASP A 87 -15.92 2.65 -4.16
C ASP A 87 -15.82 2.65 -5.69
N LEU A 88 -15.58 3.82 -6.29
CA LEU A 88 -15.49 3.99 -7.74
C LEU A 88 -14.04 4.25 -8.17
N THR A 89 -13.06 3.85 -7.36
CA THR A 89 -11.63 3.94 -7.73
C THR A 89 -11.28 3.16 -8.99
N LEU A 90 -12.16 2.25 -9.41
CA LEU A 90 -12.00 1.38 -10.58
C LEU A 90 -12.74 1.90 -11.82
N CYS A 91 -13.51 2.97 -11.64
CA CYS A 91 -14.29 3.62 -12.66
C CYS A 91 -13.73 5.03 -12.88
N PRO A 92 -12.53 5.20 -13.47
CA PRO A 92 -11.87 6.52 -13.55
C PRO A 92 -12.56 7.51 -14.51
N ILE A 93 -13.46 7.03 -15.36
CA ILE A 93 -14.18 7.83 -16.36
C ILE A 93 -15.66 7.96 -15.99
N LEU A 94 -15.95 8.58 -14.85
CA LEU A 94 -17.31 8.92 -14.45
C LEU A 94 -17.65 10.37 -14.82
N ALA A 95 -18.73 10.53 -15.57
CA ALA A 95 -19.31 11.82 -15.94
C ALA A 95 -20.58 12.11 -15.12
N ASP A 96 -21.16 13.30 -15.29
CA ASP A 96 -22.34 13.74 -14.56
C ASP A 96 -23.54 12.80 -14.71
N ALA A 97 -23.73 12.20 -15.89
CA ALA A 97 -24.78 11.21 -16.12
C ALA A 97 -24.64 9.99 -15.18
N SER A 98 -23.42 9.53 -14.94
CA SER A 98 -23.17 8.41 -14.02
C SER A 98 -23.43 8.80 -12.56
N LEU A 99 -23.12 10.04 -12.17
CA LEU A 99 -23.47 10.54 -10.83
C LEU A 99 -24.99 10.65 -10.65
N ALA A 100 -25.72 11.04 -11.69
CA ALA A 100 -27.17 11.06 -11.68
C ALA A 100 -27.78 9.64 -11.59
N GLU A 101 -27.19 8.65 -12.28
CA GLU A 101 -27.60 7.25 -12.13
C GLU A 101 -27.39 6.73 -10.70
N ILE A 102 -26.26 7.07 -10.08
CA ILE A 102 -25.97 6.71 -8.68
C ILE A 102 -27.00 7.36 -7.75
N SER A 103 -27.21 8.66 -7.88
CA SER A 103 -28.10 9.40 -6.99
C SER A 103 -29.55 8.92 -7.11
N ASN A 104 -30.01 8.59 -8.32
CA ASN A 104 -31.34 8.01 -8.54
C ASN A 104 -31.48 6.59 -7.97
N ALA A 105 -30.45 5.76 -8.05
CA ALA A 105 -30.52 4.36 -7.65
C ALA A 105 -30.35 4.16 -6.13
N CYS A 106 -29.46 4.92 -5.49
CA CYS A 106 -29.13 4.72 -4.07
C CYS A 106 -29.13 5.99 -3.21
N GLY A 107 -29.69 7.11 -3.68
CA GLY A 107 -29.64 8.39 -2.96
C GLY A 107 -30.18 8.37 -1.52
N SER A 108 -31.23 7.58 -1.24
CA SER A 108 -31.77 7.45 0.12
C SER A 108 -30.86 6.67 1.09
N ASN A 109 -29.94 5.84 0.59
CA ASN A 109 -29.12 4.95 1.41
C ASN A 109 -27.63 5.28 1.40
N LEU A 110 -27.15 6.00 0.37
CA LEU A 110 -25.73 6.24 0.16
C LEU A 110 -25.15 7.14 1.25
N THR A 111 -24.16 6.61 1.98
CA THR A 111 -23.44 7.30 3.06
C THR A 111 -22.00 7.62 2.71
N SER A 112 -21.40 6.89 1.77
CA SER A 112 -19.98 7.05 1.40
C SER A 112 -19.78 6.81 -0.09
N ILE A 113 -19.04 7.71 -0.75
CA ILE A 113 -18.67 7.57 -2.16
C ILE A 113 -17.21 7.95 -2.36
N ASP A 114 -16.46 7.08 -3.03
CA ASP A 114 -15.06 7.33 -3.40
C ASP A 114 -14.98 7.58 -4.92
N LEU A 115 -14.68 8.83 -5.29
CA LEU A 115 -14.46 9.31 -6.64
C LEU A 115 -12.99 9.71 -6.86
N SER A 116 -12.06 9.29 -6.00
CA SER A 116 -10.64 9.72 -5.95
C SER A 116 -9.79 9.43 -7.20
N ARG A 117 -10.35 8.65 -8.12
CA ARG A 117 -9.72 8.31 -9.40
C ARG A 117 -10.54 8.80 -10.59
N SER A 118 -11.67 9.45 -10.35
CA SER A 118 -12.56 10.01 -11.36
C SER A 118 -12.29 11.49 -11.59
N ARG A 119 -12.33 11.92 -12.85
CA ARG A 119 -12.00 13.32 -13.23
C ARG A 119 -12.99 13.99 -14.19
N PHE A 120 -14.06 13.29 -14.59
CA PHE A 120 -14.93 13.72 -15.70
C PHE A 120 -16.29 14.26 -15.26
N PHE A 121 -16.53 14.34 -13.96
CA PHE A 121 -17.71 15.00 -13.42
C PHE A 121 -17.44 16.49 -13.24
N SER A 122 -18.50 17.28 -13.34
CA SER A 122 -18.51 18.71 -13.11
C SER A 122 -19.12 19.05 -11.74
N GLY A 123 -19.08 20.34 -11.37
CA GLY A 123 -19.82 20.82 -10.20
C GLY A 123 -21.33 20.56 -10.27
N ALA A 124 -21.92 20.48 -11.47
CA ALA A 124 -23.35 20.18 -11.63
C ALA A 124 -23.67 18.71 -11.26
N GLY A 125 -22.82 17.77 -11.68
CA GLY A 125 -22.95 16.36 -11.28
C GLY A 125 -22.79 16.17 -9.78
N LEU A 126 -21.81 16.85 -9.17
CA LEU A 126 -21.64 16.83 -7.71
C LEU A 126 -22.81 17.46 -6.97
N LEU A 127 -23.38 18.55 -7.49
CA LEU A 127 -24.54 19.20 -6.89
C LEU A 127 -25.76 18.28 -6.91
N ASN A 128 -26.01 17.61 -8.04
CA ASN A 128 -27.07 16.62 -8.14
C ASN A 128 -26.87 15.49 -7.13
N LEU A 129 -25.66 14.97 -7.00
CA LEU A 129 -25.31 13.94 -6.02
C LEU A 129 -25.56 14.43 -4.59
N ALA A 130 -25.06 15.61 -4.23
CA ALA A 130 -25.17 16.16 -2.87
C ALA A 130 -26.62 16.43 -2.45
N LEU A 131 -27.46 16.93 -3.37
CA LEU A 131 -28.87 17.22 -3.08
C LEU A 131 -29.73 15.95 -2.94
N ASN A 132 -29.44 14.93 -3.75
CA ASN A 132 -30.22 13.68 -3.76
C ASN A 132 -29.73 12.67 -2.71
N CYS A 133 -28.45 12.69 -2.35
CA CYS A 133 -27.85 11.79 -1.36
C CYS A 133 -27.76 12.47 0.02
N GLN A 134 -28.90 12.70 0.68
CA GLN A 134 -28.96 13.47 1.93
C GLN A 134 -28.25 12.80 3.12
N ASN A 135 -28.03 11.48 3.05
CA ASN A 135 -27.34 10.69 4.07
C ASN A 135 -25.82 10.60 3.85
N LEU A 136 -25.27 11.36 2.91
CA LEU A 136 -23.86 11.33 2.58
C LEU A 136 -23.00 11.89 3.72
N VAL A 137 -22.14 11.03 4.27
CA VAL A 137 -21.23 11.29 5.40
C VAL A 137 -19.79 11.39 4.90
N GLU A 138 -19.43 10.70 3.83
CA GLU A 138 -18.07 10.64 3.31
C GLU A 138 -18.03 10.83 1.80
N ILE A 139 -17.11 11.68 1.34
CA ILE A 139 -16.79 11.84 -0.08
C ILE A 139 -15.27 11.92 -0.24
N ASP A 140 -14.70 11.08 -1.10
CA ASP A 140 -13.33 11.26 -1.58
C ASP A 140 -13.33 11.79 -3.02
N LEU A 141 -12.81 13.00 -3.22
CA LEU A 141 -12.65 13.69 -4.50
C LEU A 141 -11.16 13.89 -4.84
N SER A 142 -10.26 13.16 -4.18
CA SER A 142 -8.83 13.30 -4.42
C SER A 142 -8.51 13.13 -5.91
N ASN A 143 -7.48 13.83 -6.40
CA ASN A 143 -7.09 13.86 -7.81
C ASN A 143 -8.16 14.36 -8.80
N ALA A 144 -9.26 14.97 -8.35
CA ALA A 144 -10.16 15.76 -9.19
C ALA A 144 -9.50 17.11 -9.53
N THR A 145 -8.44 17.07 -10.33
CA THR A 145 -7.54 18.22 -10.55
C THR A 145 -8.23 19.43 -11.18
N GLU A 146 -9.31 19.20 -11.93
CA GLU A 146 -10.10 20.25 -12.60
C GLU A 146 -11.25 20.80 -11.72
N LEU A 147 -11.43 20.28 -10.51
CA LEU A 147 -12.48 20.72 -9.60
C LEU A 147 -12.19 22.15 -9.11
N ARG A 148 -13.11 23.06 -9.39
CA ARG A 148 -13.03 24.49 -9.01
C ARG A 148 -13.96 24.79 -7.83
N ASP A 149 -13.95 26.05 -7.39
CA ASP A 149 -14.79 26.53 -6.28
C ASP A 149 -16.30 26.31 -6.48
N SER A 150 -16.79 26.30 -7.73
CA SER A 150 -18.19 25.94 -8.00
C SER A 150 -18.52 24.48 -7.64
N GLY A 151 -17.57 23.57 -7.82
CA GLY A 151 -17.68 22.19 -7.37
C GLY A 151 -17.53 22.06 -5.85
N ALA A 152 -16.66 22.85 -5.23
CA ALA A 152 -16.58 22.94 -3.77
C ALA A 152 -17.89 23.46 -3.15
N ALA A 153 -18.51 24.46 -3.77
CA ALA A 153 -19.84 24.96 -3.38
C ALA A 153 -20.92 23.89 -3.56
N ALA A 154 -20.84 23.06 -4.60
CA ALA A 154 -21.73 21.91 -4.76
C ALA A 154 -21.56 20.87 -3.62
N VAL A 155 -20.32 20.57 -3.22
CA VAL A 155 -20.03 19.70 -2.07
C VAL A 155 -20.58 20.28 -0.77
N ALA A 156 -20.57 21.62 -0.62
CA ALA A 156 -21.11 22.31 0.54
C ALA A 156 -22.62 22.08 0.74
N GLU A 157 -23.34 21.55 -0.25
CA GLU A 157 -24.75 21.13 -0.11
C GLU A 157 -24.94 19.79 0.61
N ALA A 158 -23.89 18.98 0.74
CA ALA A 158 -23.92 17.77 1.56
C ALA A 158 -23.79 18.11 3.06
N LYS A 159 -24.88 18.63 3.67
CA LYS A 159 -24.86 19.18 5.04
C LYS A 159 -24.51 18.17 6.14
N ASN A 160 -24.60 16.87 5.87
CA ASN A 160 -24.26 15.79 6.79
C ASN A 160 -22.83 15.27 6.66
N LEU A 161 -22.02 15.88 5.80
CA LEU A 161 -20.66 15.42 5.52
C LEU A 161 -19.76 15.52 6.76
N GLU A 162 -19.14 14.40 7.13
CA GLU A 162 -18.17 14.29 8.22
C GLU A 162 -16.74 14.08 7.70
N ARG A 163 -16.55 13.45 6.53
CA ARG A 163 -15.21 13.18 5.97
C ARG A 163 -15.11 13.60 4.52
N LEU A 164 -14.11 14.41 4.22
CA LEU A 164 -13.87 14.94 2.89
C LEU A 164 -12.38 14.87 2.52
N TRP A 165 -12.06 14.21 1.42
CA TRP A 165 -10.72 14.24 0.85
C TRP A 165 -10.72 15.03 -0.45
N LEU A 166 -9.87 16.06 -0.51
CA LEU A 166 -9.67 16.92 -1.68
C LEU A 166 -8.22 16.86 -2.16
N ALA A 167 -7.45 15.83 -1.80
CA ALA A 167 -6.02 15.80 -2.06
C ALA A 167 -5.73 16.00 -3.56
N ARG A 168 -4.88 16.98 -3.91
CA ARG A 168 -4.53 17.39 -5.27
C ARG A 168 -5.68 18.02 -6.09
N CYS A 169 -6.71 18.57 -5.45
CA CYS A 169 -7.69 19.44 -6.11
C CYS A 169 -7.09 20.86 -6.30
N LYS A 170 -6.13 20.96 -7.22
CA LYS A 170 -5.25 22.14 -7.38
C LYS A 170 -5.96 23.44 -7.75
N MET A 171 -7.17 23.36 -8.31
CA MET A 171 -7.95 24.53 -8.75
C MET A 171 -8.94 25.03 -7.71
N ILE A 172 -9.04 24.39 -6.54
CA ILE A 172 -9.81 24.91 -5.41
C ILE A 172 -9.00 26.00 -4.72
N THR A 173 -9.69 27.08 -4.36
CA THR A 173 -9.12 28.21 -3.63
C THR A 173 -9.75 28.33 -2.23
N ASP A 174 -9.28 29.30 -1.46
CA ASP A 174 -9.88 29.67 -0.18
C ASP A 174 -11.39 29.94 -0.27
N LEU A 175 -11.89 30.46 -1.40
CA LEU A 175 -13.32 30.70 -1.59
C LEU A 175 -14.10 29.39 -1.58
N GLY A 176 -13.64 28.38 -2.33
CA GLY A 176 -14.27 27.07 -2.38
C GLY A 176 -14.22 26.34 -1.05
N VAL A 177 -13.05 26.37 -0.38
CA VAL A 177 -12.91 25.82 0.98
C VAL A 177 -13.80 26.56 1.97
N GLY A 178 -13.95 27.89 1.83
CA GLY A 178 -14.87 28.69 2.62
C GLY A 178 -16.33 28.28 2.45
N CYS A 179 -16.77 27.98 1.22
CA CYS A 179 -18.11 27.42 0.98
C CYS A 179 -18.31 26.09 1.73
N ILE A 180 -17.33 25.18 1.62
CA ILE A 180 -17.35 23.88 2.32
C ILE A 180 -17.42 24.10 3.83
N ALA A 181 -16.60 24.99 4.39
CA ALA A 181 -16.56 25.29 5.81
C ALA A 181 -17.94 25.76 6.33
N VAL A 182 -18.62 26.60 5.56
CA VAL A 182 -19.95 27.14 5.93
C VAL A 182 -21.05 26.09 5.81
N GLY A 183 -21.03 25.26 4.76
CA GLY A 183 -22.05 24.27 4.45
C GLY A 183 -21.92 22.95 5.21
N CYS A 184 -20.70 22.45 5.40
CA CYS A 184 -20.38 21.16 6.00
C CYS A 184 -19.85 21.30 7.43
N ARG A 185 -20.68 21.82 8.34
CA ARG A 185 -20.26 22.14 9.72
C ARG A 185 -19.96 20.91 10.59
N LYS A 186 -20.43 19.72 10.17
CA LYS A 186 -20.20 18.43 10.83
C LYS A 186 -18.88 17.77 10.43
N LEU A 187 -18.05 18.42 9.62
CA LEU A 187 -16.76 17.88 9.22
C LEU A 187 -15.90 17.53 10.44
N ARG A 188 -15.42 16.28 10.43
CA ARG A 188 -14.49 15.67 11.39
C ARG A 188 -13.15 15.37 10.74
N LEU A 189 -13.13 15.09 9.45
CA LEU A 189 -11.90 14.86 8.70
C LEU A 189 -11.94 15.70 7.42
N ILE A 190 -10.86 16.45 7.18
CA ILE A 190 -10.62 17.06 5.88
C ILE A 190 -9.14 16.96 5.49
N SER A 191 -8.89 16.48 4.27
CA SER A 191 -7.56 16.53 3.65
C SER A 191 -7.57 17.51 2.48
N LEU A 192 -6.72 18.52 2.58
CA LEU A 192 -6.45 19.55 1.58
C LEU A 192 -5.05 19.38 0.97
N LYS A 193 -4.43 18.21 1.16
CA LYS A 193 -3.08 17.92 0.70
C LYS A 193 -2.86 18.30 -0.76
N TRP A 194 -1.85 19.10 -1.07
CA TRP A 194 -1.55 19.61 -2.43
C TRP A 194 -2.66 20.49 -3.07
N CYS A 195 -3.56 21.10 -2.30
CA CYS A 195 -4.51 22.11 -2.80
C CYS A 195 -3.84 23.49 -2.86
N LEU A 196 -2.97 23.70 -3.86
CA LEU A 196 -2.09 24.88 -3.96
C LEU A 196 -2.77 26.25 -3.98
N GLY A 197 -4.09 26.33 -4.22
CA GLY A 197 -4.86 27.57 -4.16
C GLY A 197 -5.41 27.93 -2.77
N VAL A 198 -5.16 27.09 -1.76
CA VAL A 198 -5.69 27.24 -0.39
C VAL A 198 -4.57 27.71 0.54
N GLY A 199 -4.75 28.89 1.13
CA GLY A 199 -3.84 29.50 2.09
C GLY A 199 -4.48 29.64 3.48
N ASP A 200 -3.89 30.50 4.31
CA ASP A 200 -4.27 30.65 5.72
C ASP A 200 -5.74 31.06 5.91
N PHE A 201 -6.30 31.84 4.99
CA PHE A 201 -7.68 32.30 5.06
C PHE A 201 -8.68 31.14 4.92
N GLY A 202 -8.50 30.26 3.94
CA GLY A 202 -9.38 29.10 3.74
C GLY A 202 -9.29 28.11 4.89
N VAL A 203 -8.07 27.82 5.36
CA VAL A 203 -7.84 26.95 6.51
C VAL A 203 -8.41 27.54 7.80
N GLY A 204 -8.25 28.85 8.00
CA GLY A 204 -8.84 29.60 9.11
C GLY A 204 -10.37 29.49 9.12
N LEU A 205 -11.02 29.59 7.96
CA LEU A 205 -12.48 29.40 7.85
C LEU A 205 -12.91 27.98 8.26
N ILE A 206 -12.18 26.94 7.86
CA ILE A 206 -12.45 25.56 8.30
C ILE A 206 -12.36 25.47 9.82
N ALA A 207 -11.26 25.95 10.42
CA ALA A 207 -11.08 25.89 11.86
C ALA A 207 -12.13 26.70 12.64
N VAL A 208 -12.64 27.79 12.06
CA VAL A 208 -13.69 28.63 12.66
C VAL A 208 -15.08 28.01 12.53
N LYS A 209 -15.42 27.38 11.41
CA LYS A 209 -16.79 26.89 11.13
C LYS A 209 -17.00 25.41 11.42
N CYS A 210 -16.00 24.57 11.21
CA CYS A 210 -16.04 23.12 11.42
C CYS A 210 -15.44 22.79 12.80
N LYS A 211 -16.22 22.96 13.87
CA LYS A 211 -15.73 22.77 15.25
C LYS A 211 -15.54 21.31 15.67
N GLU A 212 -16.09 20.37 14.91
CA GLU A 212 -15.96 18.93 15.16
C GLU A 212 -14.72 18.28 14.52
N ILE A 213 -13.83 19.07 13.90
CA ILE A 213 -12.62 18.55 13.25
C ILE A 213 -11.76 17.76 14.24
N ARG A 214 -11.45 16.53 13.84
CA ARG A 214 -10.55 15.56 14.49
C ARG A 214 -9.29 15.32 13.67
N SER A 215 -9.37 15.33 12.36
CA SER A 215 -8.21 15.09 11.49
C SER A 215 -8.13 16.15 10.42
N LEU A 216 -6.99 16.84 10.37
CA LEU A 216 -6.74 17.94 9.44
C LEU A 216 -5.40 17.73 8.73
N ASP A 217 -5.46 17.46 7.43
CA ASP A 217 -4.28 17.28 6.59
C ASP A 217 -4.11 18.48 5.65
N LEU A 218 -3.08 19.27 5.91
CA LEU A 218 -2.71 20.50 5.21
C LEU A 218 -1.40 20.34 4.42
N SER A 219 -0.96 19.10 4.18
CA SER A 219 0.34 18.83 3.57
C SER A 219 0.53 19.58 2.25
N PHE A 220 1.69 20.21 2.07
CA PHE A 220 2.08 20.94 0.86
C PHE A 220 1.11 22.06 0.47
N LEU A 221 0.48 22.71 1.46
CA LEU A 221 -0.23 23.97 1.27
C LEU A 221 0.68 25.19 1.45
N PRO A 222 0.44 26.29 0.71
CA PRO A 222 1.12 27.56 0.91
C PRO A 222 0.55 28.33 2.11
N ILE A 223 0.66 27.74 3.32
CA ILE A 223 0.21 28.35 4.58
C ILE A 223 1.40 28.84 5.42
N THR A 224 1.13 29.77 6.33
CA THR A 224 2.09 30.27 7.33
C THR A 224 1.57 30.02 8.75
N ASP A 225 2.19 30.66 9.74
CA ASP A 225 1.78 30.71 11.14
C ASP A 225 0.38 31.33 11.36
N GLU A 226 -0.12 32.15 10.45
CA GLU A 226 -1.37 32.91 10.59
C GLU A 226 -2.61 32.01 10.81
N CYS A 227 -2.65 30.82 10.21
CA CYS A 227 -3.79 29.91 10.40
C CYS A 227 -3.74 29.07 11.69
N LEU A 228 -2.55 28.85 12.26
CA LEU A 228 -2.34 27.97 13.41
C LEU A 228 -3.16 28.39 14.65
N PRO A 229 -3.21 29.68 15.06
CA PRO A 229 -4.04 30.08 16.21
C PRO A 229 -5.51 29.65 16.11
N SER A 230 -6.06 29.58 14.89
CA SER A 230 -7.43 29.15 14.66
C SER A 230 -7.58 27.64 14.75
N ILE A 231 -6.66 26.88 14.14
CA ILE A 231 -6.61 25.41 14.19
C ILE A 231 -6.51 24.94 15.64
N LEU A 232 -5.68 25.60 16.44
CA LEU A 232 -5.40 25.19 17.82
C LEU A 232 -6.56 25.42 18.79
N LYS A 233 -7.57 26.18 18.37
CA LYS A 233 -8.84 26.34 19.11
C LYS A 233 -9.83 25.19 18.87
N LEU A 234 -9.52 24.24 17.98
CA LEU A 234 -10.35 23.06 17.74
C LEU A 234 -10.25 22.09 18.92
N GLN A 235 -11.38 21.81 19.59
CA GLN A 235 -11.40 21.04 20.84
C GLN A 235 -11.21 19.53 20.65
N TYR A 236 -11.48 19.02 19.45
CA TYR A 236 -11.50 17.59 19.14
C TYR A 236 -10.36 17.15 18.22
N LEU A 237 -9.43 18.04 17.88
CA LEU A 237 -8.36 17.76 16.92
C LEU A 237 -7.43 16.65 17.44
N GLU A 238 -7.43 15.49 16.80
CA GLU A 238 -6.61 14.32 17.12
C GLU A 238 -5.35 14.27 16.25
N ASP A 239 -5.51 14.53 14.95
CA ASP A 239 -4.44 14.47 13.94
C ASP A 239 -4.26 15.80 13.22
N LEU A 240 -3.02 16.29 13.18
CA LEU A 240 -2.62 17.44 12.38
C LEU A 240 -1.41 17.09 11.52
N VAL A 241 -1.56 17.21 10.20
CA VAL A 241 -0.49 16.94 9.23
C VAL A 241 -0.14 18.23 8.50
N LEU A 242 1.10 18.67 8.67
CA LEU A 242 1.70 19.90 8.12
C LEU A 242 2.91 19.60 7.23
N GLU A 243 2.99 18.37 6.70
CA GLU A 243 4.11 17.91 5.86
C GLU A 243 4.37 18.88 4.70
N GLY A 244 5.60 19.41 4.60
CA GLY A 244 6.01 20.28 3.50
C GLY A 244 5.34 21.66 3.47
N CYS A 245 4.78 22.11 4.60
CA CYS A 245 4.31 23.50 4.77
C CYS A 245 5.50 24.42 5.07
N PHE A 246 6.20 24.87 4.02
CA PHE A 246 7.46 25.63 4.15
C PHE A 246 7.33 27.00 4.82
N GLY A 247 6.12 27.55 4.93
CA GLY A 247 5.86 28.81 5.64
C GLY A 247 5.76 28.67 7.16
N ILE A 248 5.90 27.46 7.70
CA ILE A 248 5.86 27.19 9.15
C ILE A 248 7.29 27.15 9.70
N ASP A 249 7.51 27.87 10.79
CA ASP A 249 8.78 28.08 11.47
C ASP A 249 8.67 27.96 13.01
N ASP A 250 9.75 28.28 13.73
CA ASP A 250 9.77 28.21 15.20
C ASP A 250 8.80 29.19 15.86
N SER A 251 8.63 30.41 15.35
CA SER A 251 7.65 31.39 15.85
C SER A 251 6.22 30.85 15.77
N SER A 252 5.93 30.10 14.71
CA SER A 252 4.66 29.42 14.52
C SER A 252 4.31 28.47 15.67
N LEU A 253 5.34 27.83 16.26
CA LEU A 253 5.17 26.89 17.37
C LEU A 253 5.10 27.58 18.73
N GLU A 254 5.62 28.78 18.91
CA GLU A 254 5.47 29.54 20.17
C GLU A 254 4.00 29.83 20.49
N VAL A 255 3.18 30.04 19.46
CA VAL A 255 1.72 30.19 19.58
C VAL A 255 1.05 28.99 20.28
N LEU A 256 1.64 27.79 20.17
CA LEU A 256 1.13 26.56 20.80
C LEU A 256 1.20 26.58 22.32
N LYS A 257 2.09 27.41 22.88
CA LYS A 257 2.32 27.50 24.33
C LYS A 257 1.09 27.98 25.10
N CYS A 258 0.21 28.76 24.46
CA CYS A 258 -0.86 29.49 25.16
C CYS A 258 -2.29 28.94 24.92
N SER A 259 -2.49 27.93 24.06
CA SER A 259 -3.85 27.66 23.55
C SER A 259 -4.27 26.20 23.34
N CYS A 260 -3.41 25.20 23.54
CA CYS A 260 -3.71 23.86 23.01
C CYS A 260 -3.97 22.82 24.12
N MET A 261 -5.23 22.38 24.24
CA MET A 261 -5.67 21.27 25.10
C MET A 261 -6.11 20.02 24.30
N SER A 262 -6.01 20.05 22.97
CA SER A 262 -6.80 19.16 22.12
C SER A 262 -6.01 18.16 21.28
N LEU A 263 -4.75 18.45 20.88
CA LEU A 263 -3.98 17.56 20.01
C LEU A 263 -3.66 16.24 20.73
N LYS A 264 -4.42 15.20 20.40
CA LYS A 264 -4.50 13.97 21.21
C LYS A 264 -3.75 12.77 20.65
N GLN A 265 -3.36 12.80 19.38
CA GLN A 265 -2.83 11.60 18.74
C GLN A 265 -1.59 11.88 17.92
N LYS A 266 -1.70 12.60 16.79
CA LYS A 266 -0.63 12.69 15.81
C LYS A 266 -0.31 14.10 15.36
N LEU A 267 0.99 14.42 15.32
CA LEU A 267 1.55 15.61 14.68
C LEU A 267 2.60 15.20 13.66
N ASP A 268 2.42 15.65 12.42
CA ASP A 268 3.42 15.48 11.36
C ASP A 268 3.86 16.85 10.85
N MET A 269 5.14 17.15 10.99
CA MET A 269 5.76 18.39 10.51
C MET A 269 6.96 18.09 9.60
N SER A 270 6.92 16.93 8.92
CA SER A 270 8.01 16.50 8.06
C SER A 270 8.28 17.51 6.95
N SER A 271 9.55 17.70 6.59
CA SER A 271 10.01 18.66 5.57
C SER A 271 9.68 20.14 5.86
N CYS A 272 9.29 20.51 7.08
CA CYS A 272 9.21 21.90 7.53
C CYS A 272 10.60 22.39 7.97
N GLN A 273 11.40 22.83 7.01
CA GLN A 273 12.84 23.10 7.18
C GLN A 273 13.18 24.23 8.17
N ASN A 274 12.22 25.10 8.49
CA ASN A 274 12.41 26.23 9.39
C ASN A 274 12.07 25.92 10.86
N ILE A 275 11.78 24.66 11.18
CA ILE A 275 11.50 24.21 12.54
C ILE A 275 12.77 23.63 13.16
N THR A 276 13.12 24.12 14.35
CA THR A 276 14.26 23.66 15.14
C THR A 276 13.82 23.18 16.52
N HIS A 277 14.79 22.79 17.34
CA HIS A 277 14.56 22.46 18.74
C HIS A 277 13.91 23.61 19.54
N VAL A 278 14.09 24.88 19.13
CA VAL A 278 13.51 26.05 19.81
C VAL A 278 11.98 26.01 19.71
N GLY A 279 11.44 25.90 18.49
CA GLY A 279 10.00 25.83 18.30
C GLY A 279 9.40 24.55 18.89
N LEU A 280 10.08 23.40 18.74
CA LEU A 280 9.60 22.14 19.31
C LEU A 280 9.58 22.14 20.84
N SER A 281 10.45 22.91 21.49
CA SER A 281 10.37 23.09 22.95
C SER A 281 9.04 23.72 23.40
N SER A 282 8.39 24.51 22.54
CA SER A 282 7.08 25.12 22.82
C SER A 282 5.95 24.09 22.86
N LEU A 283 6.10 22.93 22.22
CA LEU A 283 5.12 21.83 22.30
C LEU A 283 5.03 21.23 23.71
N THR A 284 6.09 21.33 24.50
CA THR A 284 6.23 20.61 25.77
C THR A 284 5.40 21.18 26.93
N HIS A 285 4.96 22.43 26.83
CA HIS A 285 4.18 23.13 27.87
C HIS A 285 2.74 23.45 27.43
N GLY A 286 2.24 22.80 26.38
CA GLY A 286 0.92 23.05 25.80
C GLY A 286 0.37 21.83 25.04
N ALA A 287 0.30 21.92 23.71
CA ALA A 287 -0.29 20.92 22.81
C ALA A 287 0.23 19.48 22.98
N GLY A 288 1.42 19.30 23.55
CA GLY A 288 2.13 18.04 23.60
C GLY A 288 1.74 17.07 24.72
N GLU A 289 0.89 17.48 25.69
CA GLU A 289 0.57 16.62 26.84
C GLU A 289 -0.08 15.28 26.44
N ASN A 290 -0.88 15.27 25.38
CA ASN A 290 -1.56 14.06 24.89
C ASN A 290 -0.93 13.50 23.62
N LEU A 291 0.14 14.09 23.10
CA LEU A 291 0.71 13.69 21.82
C LEU A 291 1.35 12.29 21.90
N GLN A 292 0.91 11.38 21.04
CA GLN A 292 1.38 9.99 21.01
C GLN A 292 2.33 9.71 19.84
N GLU A 293 2.11 10.38 18.70
CA GLU A 293 2.88 10.19 17.48
C GLU A 293 3.42 11.51 16.98
N LEU A 294 4.74 11.57 16.76
CA LEU A 294 5.42 12.74 16.23
C LEU A 294 6.30 12.38 15.04
N THR A 295 6.06 13.01 13.89
CA THR A 295 6.86 12.82 12.67
C THR A 295 7.60 14.11 12.34
N LEU A 296 8.94 14.05 12.36
CA LEU A 296 9.87 15.17 12.13
C LEU A 296 10.92 14.79 11.08
N SER A 297 10.49 14.12 10.01
CA SER A 297 11.40 13.64 8.96
C SER A 297 11.89 14.80 8.10
N TYR A 298 13.18 14.85 7.79
CA TYR A 298 13.81 15.93 7.01
C TYR A 298 13.57 17.34 7.57
N VAL A 299 13.54 17.48 8.91
CA VAL A 299 13.30 18.76 9.60
C VAL A 299 14.61 19.38 10.08
N SER A 300 15.18 18.84 11.17
CA SER A 300 16.38 19.38 11.81
C SER A 300 17.25 18.27 12.42
N PRO A 301 18.55 18.53 12.67
CA PRO A 301 19.43 17.55 13.26
C PRO A 301 18.99 17.09 14.66
N VAL A 302 19.06 15.78 14.90
CA VAL A 302 18.78 15.14 16.19
C VAL A 302 19.97 15.33 17.14
N THR A 303 19.97 16.49 17.77
CA THR A 303 20.93 16.91 18.80
C THR A 303 20.44 16.55 20.20
N LEU A 304 21.32 16.71 21.20
CA LEU A 304 20.94 16.60 22.61
C LEU A 304 19.78 17.55 22.97
N ALA A 305 19.84 18.81 22.53
CA ALA A 305 18.82 19.81 22.81
C ALA A 305 17.44 19.45 22.23
N LEU A 306 17.43 18.89 21.01
CA LEU A 306 16.19 18.39 20.40
C LEU A 306 15.64 17.21 21.20
N ALA A 307 16.47 16.21 21.47
CA ALA A 307 16.08 15.01 22.21
C ALA A 307 15.56 15.33 23.62
N ASP A 308 16.22 16.24 24.34
CA ASP A 308 15.79 16.69 25.68
C ASP A 308 14.46 17.45 25.64
N SER A 309 14.20 18.19 24.56
CA SER A 309 12.92 18.86 24.37
C SER A 309 11.80 17.83 24.16
N LEU A 310 11.99 16.88 23.25
CA LEU A 310 11.00 15.84 22.96
C LEU A 310 10.76 14.89 24.13
N GLY A 311 11.78 14.62 24.96
CA GLY A 311 11.67 13.78 26.14
C GLY A 311 10.72 14.29 27.23
N LYS A 312 10.26 15.55 27.11
CA LYS A 312 9.25 16.14 28.01
C LYS A 312 7.81 15.78 27.62
N LEU A 313 7.59 15.17 26.47
CA LEU A 313 6.25 14.74 26.01
C LEU A 313 5.86 13.44 26.72
N PRO A 314 4.86 13.44 27.63
CA PRO A 314 4.64 12.34 28.56
C PRO A 314 3.95 11.12 27.95
N MET A 315 3.28 11.27 26.82
CA MET A 315 2.49 10.22 26.16
C MET A 315 3.09 9.73 24.84
N LEU A 316 4.29 10.22 24.47
CA LEU A 316 4.90 9.96 23.17
C LEU A 316 5.31 8.49 23.02
N GLN A 317 4.71 7.77 22.09
CA GLN A 317 4.97 6.35 21.83
C GLN A 317 5.59 6.09 20.45
N SER A 318 5.40 6.99 19.49
CA SER A 318 5.91 6.85 18.12
C SER A 318 6.67 8.09 17.71
N ILE A 319 7.89 7.92 17.22
CA ILE A 319 8.67 9.01 16.66
C ILE A 319 9.35 8.60 15.34
N LYS A 320 9.23 9.47 14.33
CA LYS A 320 9.90 9.31 13.03
C LYS A 320 10.80 10.49 12.76
N LEU A 321 12.08 10.21 12.54
CA LEU A 321 13.15 11.20 12.36
C LEU A 321 13.87 11.00 11.03
N ASP A 322 13.19 10.43 10.04
CA ASP A 322 13.81 9.94 8.82
C ASP A 322 14.56 11.05 8.07
N GLY A 323 15.75 10.72 7.58
CA GLY A 323 16.60 11.64 6.83
C GLY A 323 17.21 12.78 7.64
N CYS A 324 16.94 12.88 8.95
CA CYS A 324 17.59 13.87 9.81
C CYS A 324 19.03 13.44 10.14
N PRO A 325 20.00 14.36 10.15
CA PRO A 325 21.32 14.07 10.72
C PRO A 325 21.22 13.79 12.23
N VAL A 326 21.88 12.77 12.72
CA VAL A 326 21.75 12.31 14.11
C VAL A 326 23.09 12.35 14.83
N THR A 327 23.10 12.92 16.03
CA THR A 327 24.27 12.88 16.91
C THR A 327 24.17 11.73 17.91
N CYS A 328 25.31 11.16 18.31
CA CYS A 328 25.34 10.12 19.35
C CYS A 328 24.73 10.61 20.67
N ALA A 329 25.02 11.86 21.07
CA ALA A 329 24.43 12.47 22.26
C ALA A 329 22.90 12.59 22.16
N GLY A 330 22.37 12.94 20.98
CA GLY A 330 20.93 12.96 20.72
C GLY A 330 20.28 11.59 20.89
N LEU A 331 20.84 10.53 20.29
CA LEU A 331 20.31 9.17 20.46
C LEU A 331 20.36 8.69 21.91
N LYS A 332 21.45 8.98 22.62
CA LYS A 332 21.58 8.64 24.04
C LYS A 332 20.52 9.34 24.88
N ALA A 333 20.23 10.60 24.60
CA ALA A 333 19.16 11.34 25.25
C ALA A 333 17.77 10.76 24.95
N ILE A 334 17.49 10.35 23.69
CA ILE A 334 16.27 9.60 23.37
C ILE A 334 16.16 8.32 24.21
N GLY A 335 17.27 7.58 24.36
CA GLY A 335 17.32 6.42 25.24
C GLY A 335 16.97 6.73 26.69
N ASN A 336 17.24 7.95 27.17
CA ASN A 336 17.00 8.37 28.55
C ASN A 336 15.58 8.87 28.82
N TRP A 337 14.69 8.85 27.83
CA TRP A 337 13.30 9.28 28.03
C TRP A 337 12.58 8.39 29.04
N CYS A 338 11.76 9.01 29.88
CA CYS A 338 10.93 8.30 30.86
C CYS A 338 9.80 7.51 30.20
N VAL A 339 9.41 7.90 28.98
CA VAL A 339 8.37 7.22 28.21
C VAL A 339 9.02 6.11 27.37
N SER A 340 8.47 4.90 27.42
CA SER A 340 8.93 3.82 26.55
C SER A 340 8.30 3.95 25.17
N LEU A 341 9.15 4.13 24.16
CA LEU A 341 8.72 4.16 22.76
C LEU A 341 8.26 2.77 22.28
N ARG A 342 7.28 2.77 21.38
CA ARG A 342 6.77 1.59 20.66
C ARG A 342 7.18 1.60 19.18
N GLU A 343 7.33 2.76 18.58
CA GLU A 343 7.78 2.92 17.20
C GLU A 343 8.87 3.98 17.12
N LEU A 344 9.99 3.63 16.48
CA LEU A 344 11.09 4.54 16.20
C LEU A 344 11.55 4.33 14.76
N SER A 345 11.59 5.42 14.00
CA SER A 345 12.13 5.44 12.65
C SER A 345 13.32 6.40 12.58
N LEU A 346 14.46 5.86 12.18
CA LEU A 346 15.73 6.54 11.92
C LEU A 346 16.18 6.29 10.47
N SER A 347 15.22 6.04 9.57
CA SER A 347 15.49 5.67 8.19
C SER A 347 16.31 6.78 7.51
N LYS A 348 17.41 6.41 6.86
CA LYS A 348 18.33 7.34 6.16
C LYS A 348 18.94 8.42 7.06
N CYS A 349 18.94 8.22 8.38
CA CYS A 349 19.63 9.11 9.31
C CYS A 349 21.14 8.92 9.24
N SER A 350 21.86 9.98 8.85
CA SER A 350 23.32 9.99 8.95
C SER A 350 23.74 10.10 10.41
N GLY A 351 24.83 9.44 10.81
CA GLY A 351 25.38 9.52 12.18
C GLY A 351 24.76 8.55 13.21
N VAL A 352 23.82 7.70 12.81
CA VAL A 352 23.40 6.54 13.62
C VAL A 352 24.54 5.52 13.67
N ILE A 353 25.09 5.30 14.87
CA ILE A 353 26.21 4.40 15.15
C ILE A 353 25.88 3.48 16.33
N ASP A 354 26.65 2.39 16.50
CA ASP A 354 26.40 1.36 17.50
C ASP A 354 26.22 1.88 18.92
N ASP A 355 27.09 2.77 19.39
CA ASP A 355 27.05 3.31 20.76
C ASP A 355 25.75 4.08 21.05
N GLY A 356 25.30 4.90 20.09
CA GLY A 356 24.05 5.66 20.22
C GLY A 356 22.82 4.75 20.18
N LEU A 357 22.75 3.86 19.19
CA LEU A 357 21.60 2.97 19.00
C LEU A 357 21.49 1.92 20.13
N SER A 358 22.61 1.35 20.56
CA SER A 358 22.65 0.39 21.68
C SER A 358 22.13 1.04 22.98
N SER A 359 22.60 2.25 23.29
CA SER A 359 22.11 3.00 24.46
C SER A 359 20.61 3.26 24.40
N LEU A 360 20.05 3.51 23.22
CA LEU A 360 18.62 3.73 23.03
C LEU A 360 17.82 2.44 23.27
N VAL A 361 18.16 1.35 22.57
CA VAL A 361 17.35 0.12 22.57
C VAL A 361 17.44 -0.65 23.88
N THR A 362 18.52 -0.47 24.66
CA THR A 362 18.62 -1.07 26.02
C THR A 362 17.53 -0.60 26.98
N LYS A 363 17.04 0.62 26.77
CA LYS A 363 16.09 1.31 27.65
C LYS A 363 14.66 1.21 27.14
N HIS A 364 14.46 1.28 25.82
CA HIS A 364 13.14 1.15 25.17
C HIS A 364 12.79 -0.31 24.86
N ARG A 365 12.55 -1.11 25.89
CA ARG A 365 12.28 -2.57 25.73
C ARG A 365 10.91 -2.88 25.15
N ASP A 366 9.96 -1.94 25.23
CA ASP A 366 8.63 -2.11 24.64
C ASP A 366 8.56 -1.74 23.15
N LEU A 367 9.69 -1.48 22.52
CA LEU A 367 9.73 -1.18 21.09
C LEU A 367 9.13 -2.33 20.26
N ARG A 368 8.19 -1.99 19.39
CA ARG A 368 7.47 -2.91 18.50
C ARG A 368 7.86 -2.72 17.03
N LYS A 369 8.25 -1.51 16.65
CA LYS A 369 8.70 -1.20 15.29
C LYS A 369 9.97 -0.39 15.33
N LEU A 370 10.97 -0.85 14.59
CA LEU A 370 12.24 -0.17 14.43
C LEU A 370 12.60 -0.11 12.95
N ASP A 371 12.77 1.11 12.43
CA ASP A 371 13.29 1.33 11.09
C ASP A 371 14.66 2.01 11.18
N ILE A 372 15.68 1.29 10.73
CA ILE A 372 17.09 1.70 10.65
C ILE A 372 17.60 1.53 9.21
N THR A 373 16.69 1.58 8.23
CA THR A 373 17.01 1.52 6.81
C THR A 373 18.07 2.56 6.45
N CYS A 374 19.07 2.17 5.68
CA CYS A 374 20.20 3.01 5.27
C CYS A 374 21.02 3.59 6.44
N CYS A 375 20.96 3.02 7.64
CA CYS A 375 21.90 3.35 8.72
C CYS A 375 23.24 2.64 8.50
N HIS A 376 24.06 3.12 7.57
CA HIS A 376 25.26 2.42 7.07
C HIS A 376 26.43 2.27 8.08
N ARG A 377 26.31 2.76 9.31
CA ARG A 377 27.39 2.74 10.32
C ARG A 377 27.10 1.86 11.54
N ILE A 378 26.04 1.06 11.49
CA ILE A 378 25.74 0.05 12.51
C ILE A 378 26.42 -1.28 12.16
N THR A 379 26.75 -2.06 13.17
CA THR A 379 27.42 -3.36 13.01
C THR A 379 26.71 -4.45 13.81
N TYR A 380 27.38 -5.59 14.00
CA TYR A 380 26.94 -6.67 14.90
C TYR A 380 26.52 -6.16 16.28
N VAL A 381 27.20 -5.14 16.83
CA VAL A 381 26.94 -4.63 18.18
C VAL A 381 25.50 -4.12 18.32
N SER A 382 25.02 -3.31 17.37
CA SER A 382 23.64 -2.83 17.37
C SER A 382 22.64 -3.99 17.30
N ILE A 383 22.84 -4.93 16.38
CA ILE A 383 21.91 -6.06 16.20
C ILE A 383 21.87 -6.96 17.43
N ALA A 384 23.01 -7.25 18.04
CA ALA A 384 23.07 -7.98 19.29
C ALA A 384 22.31 -7.25 20.40
N GLN A 385 22.42 -5.93 20.50
CA GLN A 385 21.71 -5.18 21.53
C GLN A 385 20.21 -5.09 21.27
N ILE A 386 19.79 -4.90 20.02
CA ILE A 386 18.38 -4.91 19.59
C ILE A 386 17.73 -6.25 19.96
N THR A 387 18.35 -7.35 19.53
CA THR A 387 17.82 -8.70 19.74
C THR A 387 17.79 -9.11 21.21
N ASN A 388 18.71 -8.61 22.04
CA ASN A 388 18.70 -8.85 23.48
C ASN A 388 17.68 -8.00 24.26
N SER A 389 17.31 -6.81 23.75
CA SER A 389 16.51 -5.82 24.51
C SER A 389 15.07 -5.72 24.04
N CYS A 390 14.83 -5.78 22.72
CA CYS A 390 13.55 -5.52 22.08
C CYS A 390 12.99 -6.81 21.45
N THR A 391 12.85 -7.87 22.24
CA THR A 391 12.38 -9.19 21.75
C THR A 391 10.92 -9.22 21.30
N ALA A 392 10.15 -8.18 21.66
CA ALA A 392 8.76 -7.99 21.26
C ALA A 392 8.59 -7.25 19.92
N LEU A 393 9.68 -7.04 19.17
CA LEU A 393 9.62 -6.41 17.84
C LEU A 393 8.69 -7.20 16.90
N THR A 394 7.84 -6.44 16.23
CA THR A 394 6.90 -6.89 15.18
C THR A 394 7.34 -6.43 13.80
N SER A 395 8.08 -5.33 13.71
CA SER A 395 8.67 -4.83 12.45
C SER A 395 10.11 -4.41 12.68
N LEU A 396 11.02 -4.93 11.86
CA LEU A 396 12.40 -4.49 11.79
C LEU A 396 12.76 -4.23 10.33
N LYS A 397 13.08 -2.97 10.01
CA LYS A 397 13.54 -2.56 8.68
C LYS A 397 14.99 -2.12 8.76
N MET A 398 15.83 -2.76 7.97
CA MET A 398 17.27 -2.50 7.96
C MET A 398 17.84 -2.67 6.55
N GLU A 399 17.11 -2.20 5.53
CA GLU A 399 17.61 -2.19 4.15
C GLU A 399 18.96 -1.45 4.08
N SER A 400 19.92 -1.99 3.33
CA SER A 400 21.26 -1.42 3.11
C SER A 400 22.06 -1.15 4.40
N CYS A 401 21.95 -1.99 5.43
CA CYS A 401 22.83 -1.96 6.60
C CYS A 401 24.09 -2.81 6.41
N THR A 402 24.84 -2.53 5.34
CA THR A 402 25.90 -3.38 4.77
C THR A 402 27.10 -3.70 5.67
N LEU A 403 27.31 -2.96 6.78
CA LEU A 403 28.35 -3.27 7.77
C LEU A 403 27.90 -4.32 8.82
N VAL A 404 26.63 -4.73 8.80
CA VAL A 404 26.13 -5.82 9.64
C VAL A 404 26.61 -7.14 9.05
N PRO A 405 27.43 -7.90 9.79
CA PRO A 405 27.97 -9.15 9.27
C PRO A 405 26.93 -10.27 9.35
N ARG A 406 27.09 -11.30 8.51
CA ARG A 406 26.12 -12.41 8.36
C ARG A 406 25.71 -13.09 9.67
N GLU A 407 26.63 -13.17 10.64
CA GLU A 407 26.43 -13.78 11.96
C GLU A 407 25.36 -13.06 12.78
N ALA A 408 25.14 -11.76 12.54
CA ALA A 408 24.17 -10.98 13.32
C ALA A 408 22.72 -11.37 12.98
N PHE A 409 22.43 -11.81 11.76
CA PHE A 409 21.06 -12.19 11.34
C PHE A 409 20.56 -13.45 12.08
N VAL A 410 21.48 -14.33 12.48
CA VAL A 410 21.17 -15.49 13.31
C VAL A 410 20.53 -15.07 14.65
N LEU A 411 20.99 -13.97 15.24
CA LEU A 411 20.44 -13.47 16.51
C LEU A 411 19.00 -13.00 16.36
N ILE A 412 18.64 -12.41 15.22
CA ILE A 412 17.29 -11.93 14.94
C ILE A 412 16.32 -13.11 14.98
N GLY A 413 16.61 -14.18 14.24
CA GLY A 413 15.78 -15.37 14.20
C GLY A 413 15.71 -16.12 15.54
N GLN A 414 16.74 -15.99 16.39
CA GLN A 414 16.78 -16.63 17.71
C GLN A 414 16.01 -15.89 18.79
N GLN A 415 15.79 -14.58 18.67
CA GLN A 415 15.26 -13.75 19.76
C GLN A 415 13.98 -13.01 19.39
N CYS A 416 13.80 -12.62 18.13
CA CYS A 416 12.69 -11.76 17.69
C CYS A 416 11.53 -12.56 17.07
N HIS A 417 10.98 -13.53 17.81
CA HIS A 417 9.95 -14.47 17.33
C HIS A 417 8.58 -13.82 16.99
N PHE A 418 8.38 -12.56 17.38
CA PHE A 418 7.16 -11.81 17.11
C PHE A 418 7.19 -11.01 15.81
N LEU A 419 8.28 -11.10 15.04
CA LEU A 419 8.39 -10.39 13.77
C LEU A 419 7.31 -10.80 12.77
N GLU A 420 6.61 -9.80 12.27
CA GLU A 420 5.60 -9.86 11.22
C GLU A 420 6.12 -9.22 9.93
N GLU A 421 7.00 -8.23 10.03
CA GLU A 421 7.66 -7.54 8.91
C GLU A 421 9.18 -7.51 9.14
N LEU A 422 9.93 -7.99 8.15
CA LEU A 422 11.39 -7.96 8.18
C LEU A 422 11.93 -7.56 6.81
N ASP A 423 12.68 -6.45 6.78
CA ASP A 423 13.36 -5.96 5.59
C ASP A 423 14.87 -6.04 5.76
N LEU A 424 15.49 -6.99 5.06
CA LEU A 424 16.92 -7.23 4.99
C LEU A 424 17.48 -6.93 3.60
N THR A 425 16.74 -6.20 2.76
CA THR A 425 17.19 -5.85 1.40
C THR A 425 18.61 -5.25 1.43
N ASP A 426 19.48 -5.68 0.52
CA ASP A 426 20.87 -5.23 0.42
C ASP A 426 21.68 -5.44 1.72
N ASN A 427 21.56 -6.62 2.31
CA ASN A 427 22.42 -7.07 3.42
C ASN A 427 23.13 -8.39 3.10
N GLU A 428 24.14 -8.71 3.90
CA GLU A 428 25.02 -9.86 3.71
C GLU A 428 24.50 -11.16 4.35
N ILE A 429 23.18 -11.37 4.40
CA ILE A 429 22.58 -12.63 4.90
C ILE A 429 22.84 -13.81 3.96
N ASP A 430 23.02 -15.00 4.52
CA ASP A 430 23.28 -16.25 3.79
C ASP A 430 22.53 -17.48 4.35
N ASP A 431 22.72 -18.61 3.65
CA ASP A 431 22.15 -19.93 3.96
C ASP A 431 23.19 -20.95 4.45
N GLU A 432 24.45 -20.52 4.60
CA GLU A 432 25.56 -21.39 4.97
C GLU A 432 25.82 -21.31 6.48
N GLY A 433 25.67 -22.45 7.16
CA GLY A 433 26.03 -22.57 8.57
C GLY A 433 27.55 -22.60 8.75
N PHE A 434 28.05 -22.14 9.90
CA PHE A 434 29.49 -22.12 10.15
C PHE A 434 30.04 -23.53 10.44
N PRO A 435 31.15 -23.93 9.79
CA PRO A 435 31.94 -25.07 10.24
C PRO A 435 32.65 -24.72 11.56
N LEU A 436 32.56 -25.61 12.55
CA LEU A 436 33.20 -25.48 13.88
C LEU A 436 34.72 -25.21 13.86
N THR A 437 35.41 -25.45 12.74
CA THR A 437 36.87 -25.42 12.62
C THR A 437 37.49 -24.02 12.59
N LEU A 438 36.73 -22.96 12.27
CA LEU A 438 37.24 -21.58 12.17
C LEU A 438 37.16 -20.80 13.51
N ILE A 439 36.40 -21.28 14.50
CA ILE A 439 36.23 -20.58 15.80
C ILE A 439 37.45 -20.77 16.73
N LEU A 440 38.25 -21.83 16.52
CA LEU A 440 39.40 -22.14 17.36
C LEU A 440 40.60 -21.18 17.19
N GLY A 441 40.55 -20.25 16.22
CA GLY A 441 41.66 -19.37 15.87
C GLY A 441 41.65 -17.95 16.44
N GLY A 442 40.60 -17.47 17.11
CA GLY A 442 40.60 -16.05 17.52
C GLY A 442 39.49 -15.47 18.41
N VAL A 443 38.43 -16.21 18.74
CA VAL A 443 37.33 -15.66 19.58
C VAL A 443 37.00 -16.62 20.72
N LYS A 444 37.95 -16.80 21.65
CA LYS A 444 37.74 -17.64 22.85
C LYS A 444 36.86 -16.99 23.91
N ASP A 445 36.78 -15.66 23.96
CA ASP A 445 36.16 -14.97 25.11
C ASP A 445 34.65 -14.68 24.96
N TYR A 446 34.10 -14.75 23.74
CA TYR A 446 32.68 -14.39 23.51
C TYR A 446 31.70 -15.56 23.73
N TYR A 447 32.11 -16.81 23.46
CA TYR A 447 31.20 -17.96 23.43
C TYR A 447 31.10 -18.77 24.74
N VAL A 448 32.01 -18.58 25.70
CA VAL A 448 32.09 -19.46 26.90
C VAL A 448 30.98 -19.18 27.94
N LYS A 449 30.13 -18.15 27.76
CA LYS A 449 29.09 -17.79 28.74
C LYS A 449 27.68 -18.33 28.47
N GLN A 450 27.37 -18.90 27.30
CA GLN A 450 26.02 -19.41 27.01
C GLN A 450 26.04 -20.95 26.93
N LYS A 451 25.50 -21.61 27.97
CA LYS A 451 25.30 -23.06 28.02
C LYS A 451 24.11 -23.48 27.14
N THR A 452 24.32 -23.62 25.83
CA THR A 452 23.36 -24.31 24.94
C THR A 452 24.09 -25.26 24.00
N HIS A 453 23.46 -26.41 23.72
CA HIS A 453 24.01 -27.65 23.16
C HIS A 453 24.81 -27.49 21.84
N PRO A 454 25.82 -28.35 21.59
CA PRO A 454 26.60 -28.32 20.35
C PRO A 454 25.84 -29.02 19.21
N LEU A 455 25.97 -28.50 17.98
CA LEU A 455 25.92 -29.16 16.65
C LEU A 455 25.15 -28.27 15.62
N PHE A 456 25.91 -27.67 14.70
CA PHE A 456 25.54 -26.69 13.64
C PHE A 456 25.13 -25.29 14.14
N LEU A 457 25.97 -24.28 13.83
CA LEU A 457 25.59 -22.87 13.95
C LEU A 457 24.63 -22.57 12.80
N TYR A 458 23.35 -22.39 13.11
CA TYR A 458 22.27 -22.18 12.14
C TYR A 458 22.64 -21.14 11.08
N ALA A 459 22.25 -21.39 9.84
CA ALA A 459 22.35 -20.41 8.76
C ALA A 459 21.46 -19.18 9.04
N GLY A 460 21.79 -18.04 8.44
CA GLY A 460 21.05 -16.79 8.62
C GLY A 460 19.57 -16.97 8.32
N LEU A 461 19.23 -17.41 7.10
CA LEU A 461 17.83 -17.53 6.67
C LEU A 461 17.08 -18.68 7.36
N GLU A 462 17.77 -19.77 7.69
CA GLU A 462 17.22 -20.85 8.52
C GLU A 462 16.82 -20.33 9.91
N SER A 463 17.63 -19.47 10.52
CA SER A 463 17.30 -18.84 11.80
C SER A 463 16.09 -17.91 11.66
N ILE A 464 16.05 -17.08 10.61
CA ILE A 464 14.91 -16.19 10.33
C ILE A 464 13.60 -16.96 10.17
N SER A 465 13.62 -18.19 9.64
CA SER A 465 12.41 -19.02 9.49
C SER A 465 11.70 -19.33 10.82
N ARG A 466 12.37 -19.14 11.98
CA ARG A 466 11.75 -19.27 13.32
C ARG A 466 10.78 -18.15 13.65
N CYS A 467 10.85 -17.04 12.93
CA CYS A 467 9.88 -15.95 13.02
C CYS A 467 8.57 -16.36 12.32
N SER A 468 7.86 -17.34 12.89
CA SER A 468 6.65 -17.96 12.31
C SER A 468 5.46 -17.00 12.09
N LYS A 469 5.55 -15.77 12.61
CA LYS A 469 4.55 -14.71 12.39
C LYS A 469 4.84 -13.84 11.16
N LEU A 470 5.96 -14.07 10.46
CA LEU A 470 6.33 -13.28 9.29
C LEU A 470 5.21 -13.30 8.24
N SER A 471 4.81 -12.09 7.87
CA SER A 471 3.81 -11.79 6.85
C SER A 471 4.41 -11.01 5.68
N SER A 472 5.49 -10.26 5.92
CA SER A 472 6.29 -9.58 4.90
C SER A 472 7.78 -9.83 5.14
N LEU A 473 8.46 -10.38 4.14
CA LEU A 473 9.90 -10.64 4.16
C LEU A 473 10.53 -10.10 2.88
N LYS A 474 11.49 -9.18 3.03
CA LYS A 474 12.22 -8.59 1.92
C LYS A 474 13.70 -8.92 2.01
N LEU A 475 14.20 -9.56 0.96
CA LEU A 475 15.55 -10.09 0.83
C LEU A 475 16.21 -9.62 -0.47
N GLY A 476 15.69 -8.55 -1.08
CA GLY A 476 16.20 -8.07 -2.36
C GLY A 476 17.70 -7.81 -2.28
N ILE A 477 18.47 -8.22 -3.29
CA ILE A 477 19.92 -8.02 -3.38
C ILE A 477 20.72 -8.79 -2.29
N CYS A 478 20.09 -9.68 -1.52
CA CYS A 478 20.82 -10.64 -0.70
C CYS A 478 21.44 -11.72 -1.61
N LEU A 479 22.72 -11.55 -1.97
CA LEU A 479 23.36 -12.36 -3.02
C LEU A 479 23.78 -13.78 -2.57
N ASN A 480 23.80 -14.03 -1.26
CA ASN A 480 24.30 -15.28 -0.68
C ASN A 480 23.19 -16.25 -0.22
N ILE A 481 21.92 -15.90 -0.44
CA ILE A 481 20.80 -16.83 -0.20
C ILE A 481 20.58 -17.74 -1.41
N THR A 482 20.01 -18.91 -1.17
CA THR A 482 19.79 -20.00 -2.12
C THR A 482 18.41 -20.60 -1.91
N ASP A 483 18.05 -21.60 -2.74
CA ASP A 483 16.79 -22.34 -2.57
C ASP A 483 16.67 -23.00 -1.18
N LYS A 484 17.79 -23.37 -0.54
CA LYS A 484 17.79 -24.05 0.75
C LYS A 484 17.19 -23.19 1.86
N GLY A 485 17.66 -21.95 2.03
CA GLY A 485 17.16 -21.06 3.07
C GLY A 485 15.74 -20.60 2.78
N VAL A 486 15.43 -20.29 1.52
CA VAL A 486 14.08 -19.92 1.09
C VAL A 486 13.09 -21.08 1.31
N ALA A 487 13.51 -22.33 1.12
CA ALA A 487 12.69 -23.49 1.44
C ALA A 487 12.38 -23.63 2.94
N GLN A 488 13.31 -23.26 3.83
CA GLN A 488 13.06 -23.22 5.28
C GLN A 488 12.03 -22.15 5.65
N VAL A 489 12.09 -20.99 4.99
CA VAL A 489 11.06 -19.94 5.13
C VAL A 489 9.72 -20.47 4.68
N GLY A 490 9.62 -21.11 3.50
CA GLY A 490 8.38 -21.71 3.03
C GLY A 490 7.82 -22.75 3.99
N PHE A 491 8.69 -23.56 4.60
CA PHE A 491 8.28 -24.59 5.56
C PHE A 491 7.70 -24.01 6.87
N SER A 492 8.25 -22.90 7.37
CA SER A 492 7.96 -22.40 8.73
C SER A 492 7.05 -21.16 8.76
N CYS A 493 7.09 -20.32 7.73
CA CYS A 493 6.42 -19.02 7.68
C CYS A 493 5.11 -19.09 6.86
N SER A 494 4.15 -19.90 7.32
CA SER A 494 2.86 -20.11 6.63
C SER A 494 1.99 -18.85 6.50
N LYS A 495 2.28 -17.78 7.26
CA LYS A 495 1.56 -16.49 7.22
C LYS A 495 2.11 -15.49 6.22
N LEU A 496 3.12 -15.89 5.43
CA LEU A 496 3.80 -15.01 4.50
C LEU A 496 2.87 -14.58 3.36
N ASN A 497 2.65 -13.28 3.24
CA ASN A 497 1.81 -12.65 2.23
C ASN A 497 2.65 -11.85 1.20
N GLU A 498 3.79 -11.32 1.61
CA GLU A 498 4.71 -10.55 0.77
C GLU A 498 6.12 -11.15 0.84
N LEU A 499 6.69 -11.46 -0.33
CA LEU A 499 8.08 -11.91 -0.44
C LEU A 499 8.80 -11.16 -1.56
N ASP A 500 9.88 -10.46 -1.21
CA ASP A 500 10.77 -9.82 -2.17
C ASP A 500 12.12 -10.54 -2.26
N LEU A 501 12.40 -11.12 -3.44
CA LEU A 501 13.65 -11.80 -3.83
C LEU A 501 14.36 -11.08 -4.99
N TYR A 502 14.11 -9.78 -5.17
CA TYR A 502 14.71 -8.98 -6.23
C TYR A 502 16.22 -9.21 -6.33
N ARG A 503 16.73 -9.65 -7.48
CA ARG A 503 18.16 -9.93 -7.71
C ARG A 503 18.79 -10.95 -6.75
N CYS A 504 18.02 -11.86 -6.16
CA CYS A 504 18.58 -13.03 -5.50
C CYS A 504 18.96 -14.07 -6.56
N THR A 505 20.18 -13.97 -7.09
CA THR A 505 20.59 -14.67 -8.32
C THR A 505 20.77 -16.17 -8.20
N ASN A 506 20.80 -16.72 -6.98
CA ASN A 506 20.95 -18.16 -6.73
C ASN A 506 19.61 -18.84 -6.38
N ILE A 507 18.49 -18.16 -6.63
CA ILE A 507 17.14 -18.73 -6.47
C ILE A 507 16.70 -19.33 -7.81
N THR A 508 16.18 -20.55 -7.74
CA THR A 508 15.65 -21.31 -8.88
C THR A 508 14.20 -21.72 -8.63
N ASP A 509 13.63 -22.53 -9.53
CA ASP A 509 12.30 -23.10 -9.37
C ASP A 509 12.10 -23.88 -8.06
N SER A 510 13.16 -24.45 -7.50
CA SER A 510 13.07 -25.24 -6.26
C SER A 510 12.67 -24.37 -5.07
N GLY A 511 13.32 -23.21 -4.89
CA GLY A 511 13.02 -22.29 -3.80
C GLY A 511 11.63 -21.66 -3.95
N ILE A 512 11.27 -21.23 -5.15
CA ILE A 512 9.94 -20.65 -5.42
C ILE A 512 8.83 -21.68 -5.23
N SER A 513 9.06 -22.94 -5.64
CA SER A 513 8.12 -24.04 -5.39
C SER A 513 7.92 -24.25 -3.89
N ALA A 514 8.99 -24.28 -3.09
CA ALA A 514 8.88 -24.45 -1.64
C ALA A 514 8.04 -23.33 -0.98
N ILE A 515 8.23 -22.07 -1.40
CA ILE A 515 7.40 -20.94 -0.96
C ILE A 515 5.94 -21.13 -1.37
N ALA A 516 5.67 -21.45 -2.63
CA ALA A 516 4.30 -21.58 -3.11
C ALA A 516 3.52 -22.72 -2.42
N HIS A 517 4.22 -23.80 -2.02
CA HIS A 517 3.60 -24.90 -1.27
C HIS A 517 3.36 -24.56 0.21
N GLY A 518 4.27 -23.81 0.84
CA GLY A 518 4.21 -23.50 2.26
C GLY A 518 3.42 -22.23 2.62
N CYS A 519 3.30 -21.30 1.68
CA CYS A 519 2.68 -19.99 1.84
C CYS A 519 1.51 -19.81 0.85
N PRO A 520 0.37 -20.51 1.04
CA PRO A 520 -0.74 -20.52 0.07
C PRO A 520 -1.48 -19.17 -0.04
N ASP A 521 -1.38 -18.32 0.99
CA ASP A 521 -2.03 -17.01 1.05
C ASP A 521 -1.16 -15.88 0.47
N LEU A 522 -0.03 -16.21 -0.19
CA LEU A 522 0.87 -15.23 -0.80
C LEU A 522 0.13 -14.28 -1.75
N GLU A 523 0.28 -12.98 -1.50
CA GLU A 523 -0.38 -11.88 -2.20
C GLU A 523 0.57 -11.14 -3.15
N MET A 524 1.84 -11.03 -2.77
CA MET A 524 2.87 -10.33 -3.54
C MET A 524 4.14 -11.17 -3.58
N ILE A 525 4.68 -11.34 -4.79
CA ILE A 525 6.02 -11.89 -4.97
C ILE A 525 6.80 -11.08 -6.01
N ASN A 526 8.03 -10.73 -5.66
CA ASN A 526 9.00 -10.10 -6.53
C ASN A 526 10.19 -11.04 -6.74
N ILE A 527 10.32 -11.59 -7.94
CA ILE A 527 11.44 -12.45 -8.37
C ILE A 527 12.25 -11.78 -9.49
N ALA A 528 12.15 -10.46 -9.63
CA ALA A 528 12.79 -9.76 -10.72
C ALA A 528 14.33 -9.97 -10.70
N TYR A 529 14.87 -10.30 -11.86
CA TYR A 529 16.27 -10.65 -12.11
C TYR A 529 16.76 -11.92 -11.41
N CYS A 530 15.86 -12.82 -11.00
CA CYS A 530 16.18 -14.22 -10.71
C CYS A 530 16.26 -15.00 -12.03
N LYS A 531 17.43 -14.95 -12.66
CA LYS A 531 17.65 -15.41 -14.05
C LYS A 531 17.38 -16.91 -14.30
N ASP A 532 17.45 -17.73 -13.26
CA ASP A 532 17.31 -19.19 -13.33
C ASP A 532 15.89 -19.69 -12.98
N VAL A 533 14.93 -18.76 -12.84
CA VAL A 533 13.51 -19.06 -12.65
C VAL A 533 12.80 -19.26 -14.00
N THR A 534 12.03 -20.34 -14.11
CA THR A 534 11.31 -20.77 -15.32
C THR A 534 9.79 -20.84 -15.11
N ASP A 535 9.06 -21.33 -16.11
CA ASP A 535 7.62 -21.57 -16.03
C ASP A 535 7.21 -22.53 -14.90
N ASN A 536 8.10 -23.41 -14.41
CA ASN A 536 7.80 -24.31 -13.29
C ASN A 536 7.54 -23.54 -11.99
N SER A 537 8.28 -22.45 -11.75
CA SER A 537 8.00 -21.52 -10.65
C SER A 537 6.59 -20.94 -10.75
N LEU A 538 6.19 -20.50 -11.95
CA LEU A 538 4.89 -19.87 -12.17
C LEU A 538 3.74 -20.88 -12.05
N LEU A 539 3.96 -22.13 -12.49
CA LEU A 539 3.02 -23.22 -12.24
C LEU A 539 2.83 -23.46 -10.74
N SER A 540 3.90 -23.41 -9.95
CA SER A 540 3.83 -23.57 -8.50
C SER A 540 3.10 -22.39 -7.86
N LEU A 541 3.49 -21.15 -8.21
CA LEU A 541 2.86 -19.91 -7.75
C LEU A 541 1.39 -19.78 -8.16
N SER A 542 0.96 -20.44 -9.24
CA SER A 542 -0.46 -20.46 -9.63
C SER A 542 -1.37 -21.07 -8.54
N LYS A 543 -0.81 -21.83 -7.59
CA LYS A 543 -1.53 -22.35 -6.43
C LYS A 543 -1.81 -21.29 -5.36
N CYS A 544 -1.07 -20.18 -5.36
CA CYS A 544 -1.29 -19.03 -4.48
C CYS A 544 -2.43 -18.17 -5.05
N SER A 545 -3.68 -18.57 -4.78
CA SER A 545 -4.87 -17.96 -5.38
C SER A 545 -5.12 -16.48 -4.98
N ARG A 546 -4.47 -16.01 -3.90
CA ARG A 546 -4.51 -14.62 -3.43
C ARG A 546 -3.52 -13.69 -4.14
N LEU A 547 -2.66 -14.23 -5.00
CA LEU A 547 -1.62 -13.46 -5.67
C LEU A 547 -2.24 -12.30 -6.48
N ASN A 548 -1.92 -11.08 -6.05
CA ASN A 548 -2.40 -9.83 -6.63
C ASN A 548 -1.27 -9.03 -7.29
N THR A 549 -0.01 -9.23 -6.89
CA THR A 549 1.14 -8.55 -7.45
C THR A 549 2.22 -9.56 -7.82
N PHE A 550 2.60 -9.59 -9.10
CA PHE A 550 3.66 -10.44 -9.61
C PHE A 550 4.68 -9.61 -10.39
N GLU A 551 5.93 -9.60 -9.91
CA GLU A 551 7.04 -8.93 -10.58
C GLU A 551 8.13 -9.94 -10.95
N SER A 552 8.38 -10.10 -12.25
CA SER A 552 9.37 -11.05 -12.79
C SER A 552 10.31 -10.40 -13.80
N ARG A 553 10.50 -9.08 -13.68
CA ARG A 553 11.32 -8.30 -14.61
C ARG A 553 12.69 -8.95 -14.83
N GLY A 554 13.10 -9.14 -16.08
CA GLY A 554 14.43 -9.67 -16.41
C GLY A 554 14.63 -11.14 -16.07
N CYS A 555 13.56 -11.94 -16.06
CA CYS A 555 13.63 -13.40 -15.99
C CYS A 555 13.45 -13.98 -17.41
N PRO A 556 14.55 -14.29 -18.14
CA PRO A 556 14.48 -14.62 -19.55
C PRO A 556 13.88 -16.01 -19.82
N LEU A 557 13.87 -16.91 -18.83
CA LEU A 557 13.38 -18.28 -18.98
C LEU A 557 11.87 -18.42 -18.73
N ILE A 558 11.20 -17.33 -18.35
CA ILE A 558 9.73 -17.29 -18.24
C ILE A 558 9.13 -17.07 -19.63
N THR A 559 8.14 -17.88 -19.98
CA THR A 559 7.43 -17.83 -21.26
C THR A 559 5.94 -17.53 -21.08
N SER A 560 5.24 -17.40 -22.20
CA SER A 560 3.77 -17.29 -22.23
C SER A 560 3.05 -18.46 -21.53
N LEU A 561 3.66 -19.65 -21.43
CA LEU A 561 3.06 -20.81 -20.76
C LEU A 561 2.97 -20.61 -19.24
N GLY A 562 4.06 -20.19 -18.59
CA GLY A 562 4.05 -19.90 -17.16
C GLY A 562 3.09 -18.74 -16.83
N LEU A 563 3.09 -17.70 -17.67
CA LEU A 563 2.16 -16.57 -17.51
C LEU A 563 0.69 -17.01 -17.63
N ALA A 564 0.38 -17.94 -18.53
CA ALA A 564 -0.97 -18.51 -18.65
C ALA A 564 -1.40 -19.25 -17.37
N ALA A 565 -0.50 -19.99 -16.73
CA ALA A 565 -0.79 -20.68 -15.47
C ALA A 565 -1.19 -19.70 -14.36
N ILE A 566 -0.44 -18.60 -14.20
CA ILE A 566 -0.77 -17.52 -13.27
C ILE A 566 -2.14 -16.92 -13.61
N ALA A 567 -2.37 -16.56 -14.89
CA ALA A 567 -3.61 -15.90 -15.30
C ALA A 567 -4.85 -16.73 -14.96
N VAL A 568 -4.82 -18.04 -15.20
CA VAL A 568 -5.96 -18.96 -14.99
C VAL A 568 -6.36 -19.07 -13.52
N GLN A 569 -5.37 -19.17 -12.62
CA GLN A 569 -5.62 -19.45 -11.20
C GLN A 569 -5.63 -18.20 -10.32
N CYS A 570 -4.71 -17.25 -10.54
CA CYS A 570 -4.54 -16.03 -9.75
C CYS A 570 -5.48 -14.92 -10.25
N LYS A 571 -6.78 -15.10 -10.04
CA LYS A 571 -7.83 -14.17 -10.52
C LYS A 571 -7.83 -12.81 -9.81
N GLN A 572 -7.03 -12.67 -8.75
CA GLN A 572 -6.83 -11.42 -8.02
C GLN A 572 -5.72 -10.55 -8.59
N LEU A 573 -5.01 -11.02 -9.62
CA LEU A 573 -3.89 -10.30 -10.22
C LEU A 573 -4.30 -8.88 -10.62
N ALA A 574 -3.65 -7.92 -9.99
CA ALA A 574 -3.88 -6.48 -10.07
C ALA A 574 -2.68 -5.75 -10.69
N LYS A 575 -1.47 -6.22 -10.42
CA LYS A 575 -0.21 -5.65 -10.92
C LYS A 575 0.70 -6.74 -11.47
N LEU A 576 1.16 -6.54 -12.70
CA LEU A 576 2.04 -7.45 -13.41
C LEU A 576 3.22 -6.68 -14.03
N ASP A 577 4.45 -6.97 -13.60
CA ASP A 577 5.67 -6.46 -14.26
C ASP A 577 6.49 -7.59 -14.85
N ILE A 578 6.38 -7.77 -16.17
CA ILE A 578 7.09 -8.77 -16.97
C ILE A 578 8.13 -8.13 -17.90
N LYS A 579 8.58 -6.91 -17.57
CA LYS A 579 9.57 -6.20 -18.38
C LYS A 579 10.81 -7.06 -18.61
N LYS A 580 11.36 -7.08 -19.83
CA LYS A 580 12.54 -7.90 -20.20
C LYS A 580 12.33 -9.42 -20.08
N CYS A 581 11.10 -9.90 -20.13
CA CYS A 581 10.81 -11.33 -20.33
C CYS A 581 10.59 -11.56 -21.84
N SER A 582 11.67 -11.68 -22.60
CA SER A 582 11.63 -11.68 -24.07
C SER A 582 10.88 -12.86 -24.68
N ASN A 583 10.69 -13.95 -23.93
CA ASN A 583 9.98 -15.15 -24.38
C ASN A 583 8.45 -15.11 -24.07
N ILE A 584 7.93 -13.95 -23.64
CA ILE A 584 6.49 -13.72 -23.50
C ILE A 584 6.00 -12.97 -24.74
N ASP A 585 5.04 -13.56 -25.43
CA ASP A 585 4.44 -13.09 -26.67
C ASP A 585 2.91 -12.92 -26.55
N ASP A 586 2.23 -12.73 -27.69
CA ASP A 586 0.78 -12.55 -27.74
C ASP A 586 -0.03 -13.71 -27.15
N THR A 587 0.52 -14.93 -27.15
CA THR A 587 -0.19 -16.10 -26.62
C THR A 587 -0.41 -16.00 -25.12
N GLY A 588 0.52 -15.36 -24.39
CA GLY A 588 0.39 -15.10 -22.95
C GLY A 588 -0.65 -14.03 -22.63
N MET A 589 -0.97 -13.15 -23.58
CA MET A 589 -1.96 -12.08 -23.39
C MET A 589 -3.40 -12.59 -23.45
N ILE A 590 -3.66 -13.72 -24.14
CA ILE A 590 -5.00 -14.29 -24.28
C ILE A 590 -5.56 -14.75 -22.92
N PRO A 591 -4.86 -15.58 -22.13
CA PRO A 591 -5.32 -15.97 -20.79
C PRO A 591 -5.44 -14.79 -19.84
N LEU A 592 -4.49 -13.84 -19.88
CA LEU A 592 -4.57 -12.63 -19.06
C LEU A 592 -5.85 -11.84 -19.35
N ALA A 593 -6.14 -11.59 -20.63
CA ALA A 593 -7.33 -10.87 -21.07
C ALA A 593 -8.63 -11.56 -20.64
N TYR A 594 -8.65 -12.90 -20.57
CA TYR A 594 -9.84 -13.66 -20.22
C TYR A 594 -10.03 -13.79 -18.71
N PHE A 595 -8.98 -14.17 -17.97
CA PHE A 595 -9.10 -14.54 -16.55
C PHE A 595 -8.71 -13.41 -15.58
N SER A 596 -7.80 -12.51 -15.96
CA SER A 596 -7.27 -11.46 -15.07
C SER A 596 -8.09 -10.16 -15.15
N GLN A 597 -9.40 -10.26 -14.91
CA GLN A 597 -10.36 -9.14 -14.96
C GLN A 597 -10.17 -8.08 -13.86
N ASN A 598 -9.20 -8.26 -12.97
CA ASN A 598 -8.80 -7.31 -11.93
C ASN A 598 -7.49 -6.58 -12.26
N LEU A 599 -6.85 -6.90 -13.40
CA LEU A 599 -5.56 -6.37 -13.77
C LEU A 599 -5.66 -4.86 -14.04
N ARG A 600 -4.89 -4.08 -13.28
CA ARG A 600 -4.88 -2.61 -13.35
C ARG A 600 -3.59 -2.07 -13.92
N GLN A 601 -2.48 -2.74 -13.68
CA GLN A 601 -1.18 -2.26 -14.07
C GLN A 601 -0.41 -3.38 -14.76
N ILE A 602 0.06 -3.10 -15.97
CA ILE A 602 0.91 -4.03 -16.71
C ILE A 602 2.11 -3.28 -17.32
N ASN A 603 3.28 -3.89 -17.19
CA ASN A 603 4.50 -3.46 -17.86
C ASN A 603 4.98 -4.54 -18.81
N LEU A 604 4.87 -4.26 -20.11
CA LEU A 604 5.20 -5.17 -21.20
C LEU A 604 6.55 -4.85 -21.85
N SER A 605 7.28 -3.86 -21.34
CA SER A 605 8.48 -3.35 -22.02
C SER A 605 9.50 -4.48 -22.29
N TYR A 606 10.08 -4.54 -23.49
CA TYR A 606 11.05 -5.59 -23.88
C TYR A 606 10.49 -7.03 -23.80
N THR A 607 9.22 -7.21 -24.17
CA THR A 607 8.64 -8.54 -24.42
C THR A 607 8.45 -8.73 -25.94
N ALA A 608 8.00 -9.90 -26.37
CA ALA A 608 7.68 -10.19 -27.77
C ALA A 608 6.20 -9.91 -28.11
N VAL A 609 5.49 -9.16 -27.27
CA VAL A 609 4.08 -8.78 -27.49
C VAL A 609 3.97 -7.81 -28.67
N THR A 610 3.02 -8.08 -29.57
CA THR A 610 2.71 -7.29 -30.76
C THR A 610 1.36 -6.59 -30.61
N ASP A 611 0.92 -5.94 -31.70
CA ASP A 611 -0.41 -5.33 -31.79
C ASP A 611 -1.54 -6.31 -31.43
N ALA A 612 -1.40 -7.59 -31.81
CA ALA A 612 -2.43 -8.60 -31.57
C ALA A 612 -2.63 -8.88 -30.07
N GLY A 613 -1.54 -9.01 -29.31
CA GLY A 613 -1.60 -9.20 -27.86
C GLY A 613 -2.13 -7.97 -27.13
N LEU A 614 -1.73 -6.76 -27.53
CA LEU A 614 -2.28 -5.53 -26.95
C LEU A 614 -3.78 -5.40 -27.15
N LEU A 615 -4.30 -5.77 -28.32
CA LEU A 615 -5.73 -5.76 -28.59
C LEU A 615 -6.51 -6.75 -27.69
N LYS A 616 -5.90 -7.87 -27.30
CA LYS A 616 -6.52 -8.78 -26.31
C LYS A 616 -6.62 -8.13 -24.95
N LEU A 617 -5.54 -7.49 -24.48
CA LEU A 617 -5.54 -6.78 -23.20
C LEU A 617 -6.54 -5.64 -23.14
N ALA A 618 -6.91 -5.04 -24.28
CA ALA A 618 -7.91 -3.98 -24.32
C ALA A 618 -9.31 -4.41 -23.85
N SER A 619 -9.59 -5.72 -23.80
CA SER A 619 -10.82 -6.25 -23.21
C SER A 619 -10.87 -6.14 -21.67
N ILE A 620 -9.73 -5.86 -21.02
CA ILE A 620 -9.63 -5.67 -19.57
C ILE A 620 -10.11 -4.26 -19.21
N GLY A 621 -11.40 -4.12 -18.93
CA GLY A 621 -12.03 -2.82 -18.69
C GLY A 621 -11.50 -2.02 -17.50
N CYS A 622 -10.82 -2.66 -16.54
CA CYS A 622 -10.22 -2.00 -15.37
C CYS A 622 -8.72 -1.70 -15.52
N LEU A 623 -8.14 -1.89 -16.71
CA LEU A 623 -6.72 -1.61 -16.94
C LEU A 623 -6.47 -0.09 -16.89
N GLN A 624 -5.69 0.35 -15.92
CA GLN A 624 -5.46 1.76 -15.62
C GLN A 624 -4.08 2.26 -16.04
N SER A 625 -3.05 1.42 -15.91
CA SER A 625 -1.67 1.77 -16.25
C SER A 625 -1.04 0.77 -17.20
N LEU A 626 -0.55 1.27 -18.32
CA LEU A 626 0.11 0.47 -19.35
C LEU A 626 1.49 1.06 -19.64
N THR A 627 2.54 0.27 -19.44
CA THR A 627 3.92 0.66 -19.77
C THR A 627 4.44 -0.22 -20.91
N ILE A 628 4.73 0.43 -22.04
CA ILE A 628 5.18 -0.21 -23.27
C ILE A 628 6.40 0.57 -23.78
N LEU A 629 7.59 0.03 -23.53
CA LEU A 629 8.83 0.57 -24.07
C LEU A 629 9.57 -0.55 -24.80
N HIS A 630 10.05 -0.28 -26.01
CA HIS A 630 10.84 -1.25 -26.79
C HIS A 630 10.08 -2.57 -27.02
N LEU A 631 8.98 -2.49 -27.77
CA LEU A 631 8.27 -3.65 -28.32
C LEU A 631 8.44 -3.63 -29.83
N ASP A 632 9.20 -4.57 -30.38
CA ASP A 632 9.58 -4.56 -31.80
C ASP A 632 8.38 -4.87 -32.72
N GLY A 633 7.37 -5.57 -32.20
CA GLY A 633 6.17 -5.96 -32.94
C GLY A 633 5.04 -4.93 -32.96
N LEU A 634 5.27 -3.68 -32.53
CA LEU A 634 4.22 -2.66 -32.49
C LEU A 634 4.21 -1.75 -33.70
N THR A 635 3.04 -1.64 -34.32
CA THR A 635 2.77 -0.61 -35.33
C THR A 635 2.07 0.58 -34.71
N PRO A 636 2.25 1.80 -35.25
CA PRO A 636 1.50 2.98 -34.78
C PRO A 636 -0.02 2.79 -34.85
N SER A 637 -0.51 2.09 -35.89
CA SER A 637 -1.93 1.81 -36.06
C SER A 637 -2.44 0.84 -35.00
N GLY A 638 -1.77 -0.30 -34.79
CA GLY A 638 -2.20 -1.29 -33.81
C GLY A 638 -2.15 -0.76 -32.38
N LEU A 639 -1.10 0.00 -32.03
CA LEU A 639 -1.04 0.71 -30.76
C LEU A 639 -2.20 1.71 -30.59
N ALA A 640 -2.49 2.51 -31.62
CA ALA A 640 -3.60 3.47 -31.58
C ALA A 640 -4.96 2.76 -31.37
N THR A 641 -5.20 1.66 -32.06
CA THR A 641 -6.42 0.85 -31.90
C THR A 641 -6.52 0.27 -30.49
N ALA A 642 -5.44 -0.30 -29.96
CA ALA A 642 -5.42 -0.87 -28.62
C ALA A 642 -5.68 0.20 -27.55
N LEU A 643 -5.02 1.36 -27.64
CA LEU A 643 -5.22 2.48 -26.71
C LEU A 643 -6.66 3.01 -26.73
N LEU A 644 -7.28 3.08 -27.91
CA LEU A 644 -8.67 3.53 -28.03
C LEU A 644 -9.66 2.53 -27.41
N ALA A 645 -9.39 1.22 -27.56
CA ALA A 645 -10.22 0.15 -27.02
C ALA A 645 -10.11 0.02 -25.50
N CYS A 646 -8.96 0.37 -24.91
CA CYS A 646 -8.76 0.40 -23.47
C CYS A 646 -9.46 1.61 -22.82
N GLU A 647 -10.72 1.45 -22.44
CA GLU A 647 -11.50 2.54 -21.83
C GLU A 647 -11.04 2.95 -20.41
N GLY A 648 -10.34 2.10 -19.67
CA GLY A 648 -9.95 2.37 -18.28
C GLY A 648 -8.64 3.14 -18.08
N LEU A 649 -7.89 3.45 -19.15
CA LEU A 649 -6.53 3.96 -19.03
C LEU A 649 -6.46 5.36 -18.43
N THR A 650 -5.65 5.50 -17.39
CA THR A 650 -5.33 6.78 -16.74
C THR A 650 -3.86 7.15 -16.88
N LYS A 651 -3.00 6.18 -17.23
CA LYS A 651 -1.57 6.40 -17.41
C LYS A 651 -0.99 5.47 -18.46
N VAL A 652 -0.39 6.04 -19.50
CA VAL A 652 0.28 5.30 -20.56
C VAL A 652 1.73 5.78 -20.66
N LYS A 653 2.68 4.85 -20.63
CA LYS A 653 4.11 5.17 -20.77
C LYS A 653 4.65 4.53 -22.04
N LEU A 654 5.14 5.36 -22.95
CA LEU A 654 5.54 4.99 -24.31
C LEU A 654 6.90 5.57 -24.69
N GLN A 655 7.53 4.99 -25.71
CA GLN A 655 8.67 5.63 -26.36
C GLN A 655 8.24 6.93 -27.02
N ALA A 656 9.09 7.96 -26.95
CA ALA A 656 8.80 9.26 -27.52
C ALA A 656 8.62 9.25 -29.04
N SER A 657 9.22 8.28 -29.75
CA SER A 657 9.06 8.07 -31.19
C SER A 657 7.60 7.88 -31.61
N PHE A 658 6.75 7.29 -30.75
CA PHE A 658 5.32 7.12 -31.04
C PHE A 658 4.52 8.43 -30.95
N LYS A 659 5.08 9.49 -30.34
CA LYS A 659 4.36 10.76 -30.15
C LYS A 659 3.98 11.45 -31.47
N SER A 660 4.84 11.34 -32.48
CA SER A 660 4.56 11.86 -33.83
C SER A 660 3.77 10.89 -34.70
N LEU A 661 3.76 9.60 -34.36
CA LEU A 661 3.14 8.54 -35.16
C LEU A 661 1.68 8.27 -34.78
N ILE A 662 1.29 8.57 -33.53
CA ILE A 662 -0.10 8.44 -33.08
C ILE A 662 -0.88 9.70 -33.49
N PRO A 663 -2.09 9.57 -34.08
CA PRO A 663 -2.92 10.72 -34.44
C PRO A 663 -3.17 11.66 -33.26
N GLN A 664 -2.85 12.94 -33.43
CA GLN A 664 -3.08 13.98 -32.42
C GLN A 664 -4.53 14.04 -31.90
N PRO A 665 -5.58 13.87 -32.74
CA PRO A 665 -6.96 13.80 -32.23
C PRO A 665 -7.19 12.64 -31.25
N LEU A 666 -6.54 11.50 -31.45
CA LEU A 666 -6.65 10.35 -30.54
C LEU A 666 -5.93 10.64 -29.21
N LEU A 667 -4.73 11.22 -29.25
CA LEU A 667 -4.02 11.62 -28.04
C LEU A 667 -4.85 12.62 -27.23
N LYS A 668 -5.39 13.66 -27.88
CA LYS A 668 -6.28 14.64 -27.25
C LYS A 668 -7.55 14.00 -26.69
N HIS A 669 -8.11 13.02 -27.38
CA HIS A 669 -9.28 12.27 -26.91
C HIS A 669 -8.96 11.45 -25.65
N LEU A 670 -7.81 10.78 -25.60
CA LEU A 670 -7.37 9.99 -24.44
C LEU A 670 -6.95 10.88 -23.27
N GLU A 671 -6.25 11.98 -23.52
CA GLU A 671 -5.93 13.01 -22.53
C GLU A 671 -7.20 13.70 -22.01
N GLY A 672 -8.16 13.95 -22.90
CA GLY A 672 -9.51 14.41 -22.57
C GLY A 672 -10.37 13.39 -21.83
N ARG A 673 -9.92 12.12 -21.74
CA ARG A 673 -10.41 11.07 -20.83
C ARG A 673 -9.51 10.89 -19.60
N GLY A 674 -8.54 11.79 -19.40
CA GLY A 674 -7.73 11.87 -18.19
C GLY A 674 -6.52 10.95 -18.19
N CYS A 675 -6.24 10.32 -19.34
CA CYS A 675 -5.05 9.51 -19.53
C CYS A 675 -3.81 10.40 -19.62
N VAL A 676 -2.85 10.19 -18.73
CA VAL A 676 -1.57 10.90 -18.74
C VAL A 676 -0.55 10.09 -19.54
N PHE A 677 -0.01 10.69 -20.60
CA PHE A 677 1.08 10.12 -21.38
C PHE A 677 2.45 10.46 -20.79
N GLN A 678 3.28 9.45 -20.60
CA GLN A 678 4.69 9.60 -20.25
C GLN A 678 5.57 9.13 -21.39
N TRP A 679 6.12 10.08 -22.13
CA TRP A 679 7.06 9.83 -23.21
C TRP A 679 8.47 9.60 -22.65
N ARG A 680 9.20 8.63 -23.21
CA ARG A 680 10.56 8.29 -22.79
C ARG A 680 11.50 8.17 -23.99
N ASP A 681 12.63 8.84 -23.88
CA ASP A 681 13.74 8.81 -24.86
C ASP A 681 14.89 7.87 -24.46
N LYS A 682 14.68 7.00 -23.45
CA LYS A 682 15.77 6.15 -22.95
C LYS A 682 16.21 5.13 -24.00
N VAL A 683 17.38 5.37 -24.58
CA VAL A 683 18.20 4.40 -25.31
C VAL A 683 18.54 3.22 -24.39
N LEU A 684 18.60 2.04 -24.97
CA LEU A 684 18.89 0.76 -24.33
C LEU A 684 20.25 0.83 -23.61
N GLN A 685 20.26 1.02 -22.28
CA GLN A 685 21.49 0.84 -21.51
C GLN A 685 21.72 -0.67 -21.36
N ALA A 686 22.74 -1.16 -22.05
CA ALA A 686 23.36 -2.45 -21.79
C ALA A 686 23.80 -2.52 -20.32
N GLU A 687 23.72 -3.72 -19.78
CA GLU A 687 23.84 -4.04 -18.36
C GLU A 687 25.09 -3.42 -17.71
N LEU A 688 24.87 -2.70 -16.60
CA LEU A 688 25.92 -2.44 -15.63
C LEU A 688 26.15 -3.74 -14.86
N ASP A 689 27.41 -4.15 -14.77
CA ASP A 689 27.92 -5.28 -13.98
C ASP A 689 27.22 -5.35 -12.60
N PRO A 690 26.73 -6.54 -12.16
CA PRO A 690 26.13 -6.72 -10.84
C PRO A 690 27.04 -6.34 -9.65
N ARG A 691 28.33 -6.07 -9.86
CA ARG A 691 29.25 -5.50 -8.84
C ARG A 691 29.38 -3.98 -8.90
N CYS A 692 29.02 -3.34 -10.02
CA CYS A 692 29.25 -1.90 -10.25
C CYS A 692 28.15 -0.97 -9.70
N TRP A 693 27.06 -1.49 -9.14
CA TRP A 693 25.99 -0.64 -8.58
C TRP A 693 26.39 0.00 -7.23
N LYS A 694 27.28 -0.64 -6.45
CA LYS A 694 27.83 -0.05 -5.21
C LYS A 694 28.64 1.23 -5.46
N LEU A 695 29.19 1.41 -6.67
CA LEU A 695 30.04 2.54 -7.05
C LEU A 695 29.27 3.80 -7.49
N LYS A 696 27.93 3.77 -7.59
CA LYS A 696 27.14 4.95 -8.05
C LYS A 696 26.39 5.70 -6.96
N LEU A 697 26.54 5.31 -5.70
CA LEU A 697 26.00 6.06 -4.55
C LEU A 697 27.02 7.01 -3.91
N GLU A 698 28.31 6.85 -4.20
CA GLU A 698 29.37 7.74 -3.67
C GLU A 698 29.52 9.05 -4.47
N ASP A 699 28.95 9.14 -5.68
CA ASP A 699 29.01 10.35 -6.54
C ASP A 699 27.75 11.25 -6.45
N ILE A 700 26.89 11.03 -5.44
CA ILE A 700 25.81 11.96 -5.08
C ILE A 700 25.85 12.14 -3.56
N MET A 701 26.92 12.75 -3.05
CA MET A 701 27.02 13.29 -1.69
C MET A 701 26.61 14.76 -1.67
#